data_AF-A0A0F9DVC3-F1
#
_entry.id   AF-A0A0F9DVC3-F1
#
_cell.length_a   1.000
_cell.length_b   1.000
_cell.length_c   1.000
_cell.angle_alpha   90.00
_cell.angle_beta   90.00
_cell.angle_gamma   90.00
#
_symmetry.space_group_name_H-M   'P 1'
#
loop_
_entity.id
_entity.type
_entity.pdbx_description
1 polymer ?
#
loop_
_entity_poly.entity_id
_entity_poly.type
_entity_poly.pdbx_seq_one_letter_code
_entity_poly.pdbx_strand_id
1 'polypeptide(L)'
;HGGGVCAEDTAVVTFTDCIFSENQASAGGAIHWGNANLRISDSDFTFNSAYHGGGLFGIDGLATIIGCTFSNNEADTNDPNVVILGDGGALHLWATEADIIDCDFSGNKAEASGGGVYFGGENVSSLKNCLFTNNTAGRDGGGVSANIFSQLAISNCTIADNIAAGTEFPTAYGGGLYCSDGGNTDIINSILWGNSANLGPQIAIDPCSAAVNVTYSDVMGGAVAVYGNSALVWDDVNNLTGTVSDPDSEPSFVSGDMGIYYLSQPAADPNQTTLSPCVDAGSDDANFLDMYRHTTRTDLVIDTGSVDLGYHYVLTTDLAGDFNFDGVVDELDWAILQDYWLNTGCAFPYWCNGTDLNQDGMVNNADYAIFADNYKETETEAPTPNPMTWEIAPTSVGENSIGMIATTATDNSGTSIEYKFERVYPDYYPRIWDPCSTYTDTGLATGVKYGYKVKARDTSVNQNETDWSFIGYAITGEGGVGPGPEDHTPPTGLRWEPEPYATSPNSIAMGAYHEDPSGVQYYFEEYYFSGLNSGWQDSPTWEPIWLTPNMMYTFRVKARDKSLWHNETAWSITASETTPEEGVVEDTEAPVTPIGPYHPYTGAPDYPVYYPYKSAFAVLPQQQLLSDGYHHVMTAATATDATGPVLYK
;
A
#
# COMPACT_ATOMS: atom_id res chain seq x y z
N HIS A 1 -19.22 5.24 -3.17
CA HIS A 1 -18.62 3.98 -3.63
C HIS A 1 -17.31 4.35 -4.32
N GLY A 2 -16.21 3.68 -3.96
CA GLY A 2 -14.90 3.77 -4.62
C GLY A 2 -14.26 5.16 -4.61
N GLY A 3 -13.27 5.40 -3.75
CA GLY A 3 -12.62 6.73 -3.70
C GLY A 3 -11.82 7.02 -4.97
N GLY A 4 -11.22 5.99 -5.57
CA GLY A 4 -10.59 6.04 -6.89
C GLY A 4 -11.47 5.42 -7.99
N VAL A 5 -11.92 4.19 -7.80
CA VAL A 5 -12.64 3.42 -8.84
C VAL A 5 -13.91 2.76 -8.30
N CYS A 6 -14.99 2.85 -9.08
CA CYS A 6 -16.22 2.10 -8.86
C CYS A 6 -16.52 1.23 -10.09
N ALA A 7 -16.50 -0.09 -9.93
CA ALA A 7 -16.87 -1.06 -10.95
C ALA A 7 -18.17 -1.77 -10.56
N GLU A 8 -19.16 -1.82 -11.45
CA GLU A 8 -20.45 -2.43 -11.16
C GLU A 8 -20.93 -3.30 -12.34
N ASP A 9 -21.82 -4.23 -12.03
CA ASP A 9 -22.42 -5.17 -12.99
C ASP A 9 -21.33 -5.95 -13.76
N THR A 10 -21.54 -6.24 -15.05
CA THR A 10 -20.67 -7.13 -15.83
C THR A 10 -19.29 -6.54 -16.18
N ALA A 11 -18.81 -5.55 -15.44
CA ALA A 11 -17.49 -4.98 -15.61
C ALA A 11 -16.41 -6.02 -15.34
N VAL A 12 -15.38 -6.02 -16.20
CA VAL A 12 -14.13 -6.73 -15.97
C VAL A 12 -13.05 -5.67 -15.98
N VAL A 13 -12.46 -5.41 -14.82
CA VAL A 13 -11.46 -4.37 -14.62
C VAL A 13 -10.13 -5.00 -14.26
N THR A 14 -9.05 -4.46 -14.85
CA THR A 14 -7.70 -4.97 -14.66
C THR A 14 -6.76 -3.81 -14.35
N PHE A 15 -6.01 -3.95 -13.28
CA PHE A 15 -4.99 -3.01 -12.82
C PHE A 15 -3.68 -3.76 -12.65
N THR A 16 -2.60 -3.22 -13.20
CA THR A 16 -1.25 -3.80 -13.13
C THR A 16 -0.29 -2.63 -12.92
N ASP A 17 0.68 -2.78 -12.02
CA ASP A 17 1.69 -1.76 -11.72
C ASP A 17 1.07 -0.40 -11.35
N CYS A 18 0.03 -0.43 -10.52
CA CYS A 18 -0.75 0.75 -10.14
C CYS A 18 -0.51 1.15 -8.68
N ILE A 19 -0.59 2.44 -8.40
CA ILE A 19 -0.57 2.98 -7.04
C ILE A 19 -1.92 3.64 -6.75
N PHE A 20 -2.59 3.17 -5.70
CA PHE A 20 -3.79 3.76 -5.13
C PHE A 20 -3.48 4.26 -3.73
N SER A 21 -3.26 5.56 -3.60
CA SER A 21 -2.88 6.16 -2.32
C SER A 21 -3.85 7.23 -1.85
N GLU A 22 -4.11 7.29 -0.53
CA GLU A 22 -4.86 8.37 0.14
C GLU A 22 -6.30 8.59 -0.37
N ASN A 23 -6.90 7.56 -0.97
CA ASN A 23 -8.29 7.65 -1.46
C ASN A 23 -9.28 7.47 -0.31
N GLN A 24 -10.41 8.18 -0.37
CA GLN A 24 -11.44 8.16 0.67
C GLN A 24 -12.83 7.95 0.10
N ALA A 25 -13.60 7.01 0.67
CA ALA A 25 -15.00 6.77 0.28
C ALA A 25 -15.83 6.16 1.41
N SER A 26 -17.13 5.98 1.19
CA SER A 26 -17.97 5.23 2.16
C SER A 26 -17.79 3.71 2.04
N ALA A 27 -17.35 3.20 0.90
CA ALA A 27 -17.12 1.77 0.67
C ALA A 27 -16.03 1.62 -0.40
N GLY A 28 -14.96 0.91 -0.06
CA GLY A 28 -13.77 0.75 -0.89
C GLY A 28 -13.01 2.07 -0.99
N GLY A 29 -12.06 2.32 -0.08
CA GLY A 29 -11.35 3.59 -0.05
C GLY A 29 -10.65 3.87 -1.38
N ALA A 30 -9.98 2.88 -1.95
CA ALA A 30 -9.49 2.92 -3.32
C ALA A 30 -10.53 2.42 -4.32
N ILE A 31 -10.94 1.15 -4.23
CA ILE A 31 -11.80 0.51 -5.23
C ILE A 31 -13.01 -0.15 -4.58
N HIS A 32 -14.17 0.14 -5.15
CA HIS A 32 -15.40 -0.60 -4.92
C HIS A 32 -15.74 -1.43 -6.16
N TRP A 33 -16.03 -2.72 -5.99
CA TRP A 33 -16.61 -3.53 -7.06
C TRP A 33 -17.82 -4.33 -6.61
N GLY A 34 -18.88 -4.30 -7.42
CA GLY A 34 -20.14 -4.97 -7.12
C GLY A 34 -20.67 -5.76 -8.32
N ASN A 35 -20.90 -7.06 -8.16
CA ASN A 35 -21.36 -7.95 -9.25
C ASN A 35 -20.43 -7.98 -10.47
N ALA A 36 -19.14 -7.71 -10.25
CA ALA A 36 -18.11 -7.50 -11.26
C ALA A 36 -16.87 -8.39 -11.03
N ASN A 37 -15.98 -8.45 -12.02
CA ASN A 37 -14.72 -9.19 -11.95
C ASN A 37 -13.53 -8.24 -11.85
N LEU A 38 -12.79 -8.33 -10.76
CA LEU A 38 -11.60 -7.52 -10.49
C LEU A 38 -10.33 -8.36 -10.68
N ARG A 39 -9.37 -7.83 -11.43
CA ARG A 39 -8.01 -8.38 -11.51
C ARG A 39 -7.02 -7.30 -11.13
N ILE A 40 -6.18 -7.56 -10.15
CA ILE A 40 -5.13 -6.66 -9.72
C ILE A 40 -3.83 -7.46 -9.65
N SER A 41 -2.77 -6.95 -10.26
CA SER A 41 -1.42 -7.47 -10.09
C SER A 41 -0.44 -6.37 -9.73
N ASP A 42 0.57 -6.68 -8.93
CA ASP A 42 1.79 -5.87 -8.78
C ASP A 42 1.48 -4.40 -8.43
N SER A 43 0.51 -4.19 -7.53
CA SER A 43 -0.05 -2.86 -7.25
C SER A 43 -0.03 -2.53 -5.76
N ASP A 44 0.13 -1.25 -5.45
CA ASP A 44 0.22 -0.73 -4.10
C ASP A 44 -1.04 0.03 -3.70
N PHE A 45 -1.61 -0.31 -2.55
CA PHE A 45 -2.75 0.34 -1.93
C PHE A 45 -2.35 0.88 -0.57
N THR A 46 -2.13 2.19 -0.48
CA THR A 46 -1.54 2.80 0.71
C THR A 46 -2.39 3.92 1.28
N PHE A 47 -2.58 3.96 2.61
CA PHE A 47 -3.27 5.07 3.29
C PHE A 47 -4.69 5.37 2.78
N ASN A 48 -5.39 4.39 2.19
CA ASN A 48 -6.77 4.58 1.77
C ASN A 48 -7.72 4.41 2.96
N SER A 49 -8.87 5.07 2.93
CA SER A 49 -9.84 4.97 4.02
C SER A 49 -11.29 4.87 3.54
N ALA A 50 -12.07 4.02 4.21
CA ALA A 50 -13.51 3.95 4.01
C ALA A 50 -14.26 3.45 5.24
N TYR A 51 -15.60 3.40 5.20
CA TYR A 51 -16.35 2.73 6.26
C TYR A 51 -16.20 1.22 6.17
N HIS A 52 -16.10 0.66 4.97
CA HIS A 52 -15.82 -0.77 4.77
C HIS A 52 -14.81 -0.92 3.65
N GLY A 53 -13.80 -1.77 3.86
CA GLY A 53 -12.74 -1.97 2.88
C GLY A 53 -11.90 -0.72 2.73
N GLY A 54 -11.02 -0.44 3.70
CA GLY A 54 -10.20 0.77 3.69
C GLY A 54 -9.42 0.94 2.39
N GLY A 55 -8.90 -0.15 1.83
CA GLY A 55 -8.44 -0.20 0.43
C GLY A 55 -9.55 -0.62 -0.54
N LEU A 56 -10.09 -1.81 -0.34
CA LEU A 56 -10.89 -2.53 -1.33
C LEU A 56 -12.21 -3.04 -0.74
N PHE A 57 -13.32 -2.80 -1.44
CA PHE A 57 -14.63 -3.34 -1.07
C PHE A 57 -15.26 -4.11 -2.24
N GLY A 58 -15.50 -5.40 -2.03
CA GLY A 58 -16.13 -6.31 -2.98
C GLY A 58 -17.50 -6.79 -2.50
N ILE A 59 -18.49 -6.79 -3.41
CA ILE A 59 -19.79 -7.42 -3.18
C ILE A 59 -20.26 -8.25 -4.37
N ASP A 60 -20.69 -9.49 -4.13
CA ASP A 60 -21.30 -10.39 -5.13
C ASP A 60 -20.48 -10.60 -6.43
N GLY A 61 -19.14 -10.63 -6.36
CA GLY A 61 -18.26 -10.68 -7.55
C GLY A 61 -17.10 -11.68 -7.44
N LEU A 62 -16.17 -11.58 -8.39
CA LEU A 62 -14.90 -12.33 -8.38
C LEU A 62 -13.71 -11.38 -8.27
N ALA A 63 -12.67 -11.80 -7.57
CA ALA A 63 -11.41 -11.08 -7.52
C ALA A 63 -10.21 -12.02 -7.70
N THR A 64 -9.21 -11.57 -8.45
CA THR A 64 -7.87 -12.15 -8.41
C THR A 64 -6.88 -11.03 -8.11
N ILE A 65 -6.16 -11.14 -7.00
CA ILE A 65 -5.28 -10.10 -6.47
C ILE A 65 -3.91 -10.74 -6.23
N ILE A 66 -2.88 -10.29 -6.94
CA ILE A 66 -1.58 -10.97 -6.99
C ILE A 66 -0.43 -10.00 -6.80
N GLY A 67 0.56 -10.33 -5.98
CA GLY A 67 1.78 -9.52 -5.87
C GLY A 67 1.50 -8.10 -5.38
N CYS A 68 0.41 -7.90 -4.62
CA CYS A 68 -0.04 -6.56 -4.24
C CYS A 68 0.35 -6.24 -2.80
N THR A 69 0.62 -4.96 -2.54
CA THR A 69 0.84 -4.44 -1.18
C THR A 69 -0.37 -3.66 -0.73
N PHE A 70 -0.91 -3.99 0.44
CA PHE A 70 -1.93 -3.22 1.14
C PHE A 70 -1.35 -2.73 2.45
N SER A 71 -1.01 -1.44 2.53
CA SER A 71 -0.41 -0.90 3.75
C SER A 71 -1.11 0.33 4.31
N ASN A 72 -1.26 0.36 5.63
CA ASN A 72 -1.81 1.50 6.37
C ASN A 72 -3.19 1.97 5.89
N ASN A 73 -4.01 1.06 5.34
CA ASN A 73 -5.39 1.37 4.98
C ASN A 73 -6.31 1.28 6.21
N GLU A 74 -7.35 2.10 6.26
CA GLU A 74 -8.18 2.25 7.45
C GLU A 74 -9.69 2.16 7.15
N ALA A 75 -10.34 1.15 7.72
CA ALA A 75 -11.79 1.03 7.81
C ALA A 75 -12.29 1.70 9.11
N ASP A 76 -12.66 2.97 9.02
CA ASP A 76 -13.11 3.82 10.14
C ASP A 76 -14.25 4.73 9.67
N THR A 77 -15.29 4.86 10.50
CA THR A 77 -16.41 5.74 10.18
C THR A 77 -16.15 7.21 10.45
N ASN A 78 -15.23 7.56 11.36
CA ASN A 78 -14.87 8.93 11.76
C ASN A 78 -16.06 9.88 12.00
N ASP A 79 -17.30 9.36 12.12
CA ASP A 79 -18.53 10.11 12.29
C ASP A 79 -19.17 9.73 13.62
N PRO A 80 -19.14 10.61 14.62
CA PRO A 80 -19.71 10.33 15.94
C PRO A 80 -21.24 10.14 15.94
N ASN A 81 -21.91 10.31 14.79
CA ASN A 81 -23.35 10.13 14.63
C ASN A 81 -23.72 8.87 13.83
N VAL A 82 -22.74 8.12 13.33
CA VAL A 82 -22.95 6.88 12.56
C VAL A 82 -22.52 5.69 13.42
N VAL A 83 -23.44 4.75 13.63
CA VAL A 83 -23.16 3.49 14.37
C VAL A 83 -22.93 2.36 13.36
N ILE A 84 -22.07 2.63 12.39
CA ILE A 84 -21.52 1.60 11.50
C ILE A 84 -20.10 1.41 12.01
N LEU A 85 -19.64 0.18 12.13
CA LEU A 85 -18.28 -0.10 12.55
C LEU A 85 -17.54 -0.60 11.32
N GLY A 86 -16.34 -0.06 11.10
CA GLY A 86 -15.58 -0.44 9.92
C GLY A 86 -15.03 -1.86 9.97
N ASP A 87 -15.26 -2.61 8.91
CA ASP A 87 -14.75 -3.97 8.73
C ASP A 87 -13.86 -4.02 7.48
N GLY A 88 -12.78 -4.79 7.55
CA GLY A 88 -11.83 -4.97 6.45
C GLY A 88 -10.94 -3.75 6.27
N GLY A 89 -9.88 -3.62 7.08
CA GLY A 89 -9.00 -2.45 7.06
C GLY A 89 -8.29 -2.28 5.71
N ALA A 90 -7.80 -3.39 5.12
CA ALA A 90 -7.43 -3.40 3.72
C ALA A 90 -8.62 -3.81 2.84
N LEU A 91 -9.13 -5.03 3.01
CA LEU A 91 -10.15 -5.61 2.13
C LEU A 91 -11.39 -6.00 2.92
N HIS A 92 -12.55 -5.66 2.38
CA HIS A 92 -13.84 -6.19 2.79
C HIS A 92 -14.48 -6.93 1.62
N LEU A 93 -14.68 -8.23 1.80
CA LEU A 93 -15.24 -9.12 0.78
C LEU A 93 -16.56 -9.71 1.26
N TRP A 94 -17.66 -9.24 0.66
CA TRP A 94 -19.01 -9.71 0.97
C TRP A 94 -19.56 -10.56 -0.16
N ALA A 95 -19.83 -11.84 0.09
CA ALA A 95 -20.29 -12.80 -0.93
C ALA A 95 -19.44 -12.74 -2.22
N THR A 96 -18.13 -12.50 -2.07
CA THR A 96 -17.17 -12.33 -3.16
C THR A 96 -16.14 -13.43 -3.06
N GLU A 97 -15.93 -14.16 -4.15
CA GLU A 97 -14.87 -15.18 -4.24
C GLU A 97 -13.58 -14.49 -4.68
N ALA A 98 -12.54 -14.58 -3.86
CA ALA A 98 -11.26 -13.95 -4.11
C ALA A 98 -10.11 -14.94 -4.01
N ASP A 99 -9.28 -14.97 -5.06
CA ASP A 99 -7.96 -15.58 -5.02
C ASP A 99 -6.92 -14.49 -4.76
N ILE A 100 -6.32 -14.52 -3.57
CA ILE A 100 -5.33 -13.53 -3.12
C ILE A 100 -4.01 -14.26 -2.95
N ILE A 101 -3.02 -13.87 -3.76
CA ILE A 101 -1.78 -14.63 -3.98
C ILE A 101 -0.58 -13.70 -3.85
N ASP A 102 0.48 -14.11 -3.16
CA ASP A 102 1.74 -13.35 -3.11
C ASP A 102 1.55 -11.89 -2.61
N CYS A 103 0.60 -11.64 -1.71
CA CYS A 103 0.24 -10.29 -1.26
C CYS A 103 0.75 -9.99 0.16
N ASP A 104 1.13 -8.74 0.41
CA ASP A 104 1.45 -8.22 1.75
C ASP A 104 0.32 -7.31 2.26
N PHE A 105 -0.15 -7.59 3.48
CA PHE A 105 -1.10 -6.79 4.23
C PHE A 105 -0.43 -6.30 5.51
N SER A 106 -0.02 -5.03 5.53
CA SER A 106 0.77 -4.48 6.64
C SER A 106 0.19 -3.20 7.26
N GLY A 107 0.04 -3.19 8.59
CA GLY A 107 -0.38 -1.98 9.32
C GLY A 107 -1.79 -1.48 9.02
N ASN A 108 -2.66 -2.31 8.43
CA ASN A 108 -4.04 -1.92 8.13
C ASN A 108 -4.90 -1.96 9.40
N LYS A 109 -5.94 -1.13 9.44
CA LYS A 109 -6.76 -0.95 10.64
C LYS A 109 -8.25 -1.04 10.33
N ALA A 110 -8.99 -1.79 11.14
CA ALA A 110 -10.45 -1.84 11.13
C ALA A 110 -11.01 -1.51 12.52
N GLU A 111 -12.06 -0.71 12.57
CA GLU A 111 -12.76 -0.38 13.82
C GLU A 111 -13.42 -1.61 14.46
N ALA A 112 -13.98 -2.53 13.67
CA ALA A 112 -14.55 -3.79 14.12
C ALA A 112 -13.67 -5.00 13.75
N SER A 113 -13.79 -5.56 12.56
CA SER A 113 -13.22 -6.89 12.28
C SER A 113 -12.38 -6.94 11.01
N GLY A 114 -11.38 -7.82 10.99
CA GLY A 114 -10.52 -8.02 9.82
C GLY A 114 -9.62 -6.82 9.59
N GLY A 115 -8.66 -6.58 10.48
CA GLY A 115 -7.74 -5.44 10.36
C GLY A 115 -7.00 -5.46 9.03
N GLY A 116 -6.56 -6.65 8.57
CA GLY A 116 -6.14 -6.88 7.19
C GLY A 116 -7.36 -7.12 6.30
N VAL A 117 -7.96 -8.31 6.41
CA VAL A 117 -9.04 -8.75 5.50
C VAL A 117 -10.26 -9.26 6.27
N TYR A 118 -11.44 -8.84 5.82
CA TYR A 118 -12.73 -9.37 6.27
C TYR A 118 -13.42 -10.15 5.16
N PHE A 119 -13.77 -11.40 5.44
CA PHE A 119 -14.63 -12.24 4.61
C PHE A 119 -16.00 -12.39 5.28
N GLY A 120 -17.06 -12.09 4.54
CA GLY A 120 -18.45 -12.26 4.98
C GLY A 120 -19.35 -12.73 3.85
N GLY A 121 -20.46 -13.39 4.20
CA GLY A 121 -21.38 -13.98 3.24
C GLY A 121 -20.87 -15.29 2.64
N GLU A 122 -21.75 -16.04 1.99
CA GLU A 122 -21.39 -17.29 1.30
C GLU A 122 -20.39 -16.98 0.18
N ASN A 123 -19.14 -17.44 0.35
CA ASN A 123 -18.08 -17.34 -0.64
C ASN A 123 -17.05 -18.45 -0.45
N VAL A 124 -16.27 -18.73 -1.49
CA VAL A 124 -15.12 -19.64 -1.46
C VAL A 124 -13.91 -18.84 -1.91
N SER A 125 -13.05 -18.47 -0.95
CA SER A 125 -11.88 -17.62 -1.21
C SER A 125 -10.59 -18.30 -0.77
N SER A 126 -9.47 -17.87 -1.34
CA SER A 126 -8.15 -18.39 -1.01
C SER A 126 -7.16 -17.26 -0.69
N LEU A 127 -6.34 -17.51 0.33
CA LEU A 127 -5.12 -16.78 0.64
C LEU A 127 -3.95 -17.74 0.40
N LYS A 128 -3.07 -17.41 -0.54
CA LYS A 128 -1.91 -18.24 -0.86
C LYS A 128 -0.64 -17.40 -0.86
N ASN A 129 0.35 -17.83 -0.09
CA ASN A 129 1.60 -17.10 0.02
C ASN A 129 1.41 -15.61 0.38
N CYS A 130 0.56 -15.34 1.37
CA CYS A 130 0.29 -13.98 1.80
C CYS A 130 0.93 -13.68 3.16
N LEU A 131 1.39 -12.45 3.33
CA LEU A 131 1.92 -11.93 4.57
C LEU A 131 0.90 -11.00 5.23
N PHE A 132 0.56 -11.24 6.49
CA PHE A 132 -0.33 -10.37 7.27
C PHE A 132 0.41 -9.90 8.52
N THR A 133 0.79 -8.63 8.58
CA THR A 133 1.62 -8.11 9.67
C THR A 133 1.12 -6.81 10.27
N ASN A 134 1.20 -6.71 11.59
CA ASN A 134 0.87 -5.46 12.32
C ASN A 134 -0.53 -4.90 12.02
N ASN A 135 -1.46 -5.70 11.52
CA ASN A 135 -2.82 -5.25 11.27
C ASN A 135 -3.60 -5.20 12.59
N THR A 136 -4.52 -4.25 12.71
CA THR A 136 -5.27 -4.02 13.94
C THR A 136 -6.78 -4.03 13.68
N ALA A 137 -7.50 -4.85 14.43
CA ALA A 137 -8.96 -4.82 14.50
C ALA A 137 -9.40 -4.36 15.90
N GLY A 138 -10.42 -3.51 15.99
CA GLY A 138 -10.95 -3.10 17.29
C GLY A 138 -11.72 -4.21 18.00
N ARG A 139 -12.32 -5.15 17.25
CA ARG A 139 -13.08 -6.30 17.75
C ARG A 139 -12.36 -7.62 17.49
N ASP A 140 -12.39 -8.14 16.27
CA ASP A 140 -12.01 -9.54 16.00
C ASP A 140 -11.18 -9.71 14.72
N GLY A 141 -10.30 -10.70 14.69
CA GLY A 141 -9.51 -11.00 13.49
C GLY A 141 -8.57 -9.85 13.14
N GLY A 142 -7.57 -9.59 13.99
CA GLY A 142 -6.60 -8.51 13.76
C GLY A 142 -5.96 -8.60 12.38
N GLY A 143 -5.53 -9.79 11.96
CA GLY A 143 -5.11 -10.07 10.59
C GLY A 143 -6.31 -10.37 9.69
N VAL A 144 -6.99 -11.48 9.96
CA VAL A 144 -8.06 -12.03 9.11
C VAL A 144 -9.30 -12.35 9.93
N SER A 145 -10.47 -12.03 9.38
CA SER A 145 -11.77 -12.43 9.93
C SER A 145 -12.60 -13.16 8.88
N ALA A 146 -13.05 -14.38 9.17
CA ALA A 146 -13.81 -15.23 8.26
C ALA A 146 -15.15 -15.61 8.87
N ASN A 147 -16.20 -14.88 8.49
CA ASN A 147 -17.52 -14.99 9.13
C ASN A 147 -18.62 -15.32 8.12
N ILE A 148 -19.82 -15.61 8.64
CA ILE A 148 -21.09 -15.64 7.88
C ILE A 148 -20.99 -16.58 6.67
N PHE A 149 -20.83 -17.88 6.93
CA PHE A 149 -20.77 -18.94 5.91
C PHE A 149 -19.62 -18.85 4.88
N SER A 150 -18.65 -17.95 5.07
CA SER A 150 -17.44 -17.93 4.23
C SER A 150 -16.64 -19.23 4.36
N GLN A 151 -16.11 -19.71 3.24
CA GLN A 151 -15.20 -20.84 3.15
C GLN A 151 -13.83 -20.30 2.72
N LEU A 152 -12.84 -20.39 3.61
CA LEU A 152 -11.53 -19.80 3.39
C LEU A 152 -10.45 -20.86 3.38
N ALA A 153 -9.63 -20.90 2.33
CA ALA A 153 -8.39 -21.68 2.31
C ALA A 153 -7.20 -20.74 2.56
N ILE A 154 -6.34 -21.09 3.52
CA ILE A 154 -5.10 -20.37 3.83
C ILE A 154 -3.94 -21.33 3.62
N SER A 155 -3.02 -20.99 2.72
CA SER A 155 -1.89 -21.85 2.36
C SER A 155 -0.60 -21.05 2.22
N ASN A 156 0.52 -21.57 2.76
CA ASN A 156 1.82 -20.91 2.70
C ASN A 156 1.78 -19.45 3.22
N CYS A 157 0.93 -19.13 4.20
CA CYS A 157 0.80 -17.76 4.69
C CYS A 157 1.54 -17.57 6.01
N THR A 158 2.07 -16.38 6.23
CA THR A 158 2.51 -15.93 7.57
C THR A 158 1.55 -14.87 8.07
N ILE A 159 0.85 -15.16 9.16
CA ILE A 159 -0.03 -14.23 9.87
C ILE A 159 0.65 -13.91 11.20
N ALA A 160 1.29 -12.75 11.29
CA ALA A 160 2.13 -12.39 12.42
C ALA A 160 1.90 -11.00 13.01
N ASP A 161 2.07 -10.88 14.33
CA ASP A 161 2.04 -9.60 15.04
C ASP A 161 0.77 -8.75 14.82
N ASN A 162 -0.34 -9.39 14.48
CA ASN A 162 -1.63 -8.72 14.32
C ASN A 162 -2.37 -8.64 15.66
N ILE A 163 -3.20 -7.60 15.81
CA ILE A 163 -3.80 -7.24 17.10
C ILE A 163 -5.32 -7.15 16.96
N ALA A 164 -6.05 -7.88 17.80
CA ALA A 164 -7.45 -7.61 18.11
C ALA A 164 -7.49 -6.84 19.45
N ALA A 165 -7.68 -5.52 19.38
CA ALA A 165 -7.33 -4.59 20.46
C ALA A 165 -8.40 -4.47 21.56
N GLY A 166 -9.67 -4.76 21.26
CA GLY A 166 -10.78 -4.65 22.21
C GLY A 166 -11.04 -3.21 22.68
N THR A 167 -10.69 -2.22 21.87
CA THR A 167 -10.72 -0.79 22.25
C THR A 167 -12.13 -0.28 22.55
N GLU A 168 -13.16 -0.89 21.96
CA GLU A 168 -14.56 -0.48 22.13
C GLU A 168 -15.52 -1.64 22.41
N PHE A 169 -15.01 -2.87 22.45
CA PHE A 169 -15.79 -4.08 22.60
C PHE A 169 -15.43 -4.81 23.88
N PRO A 170 -16.40 -5.48 24.54
CA PRO A 170 -16.14 -6.21 25.78
C PRO A 170 -15.18 -7.40 25.60
N THR A 171 -14.99 -7.86 24.36
CA THR A 171 -14.14 -8.99 23.99
C THR A 171 -13.49 -8.73 22.65
N ALA A 172 -12.27 -9.23 22.50
CA ALA A 172 -11.54 -9.27 21.25
C ALA A 172 -11.02 -10.67 20.98
N TYR A 173 -11.44 -11.27 19.87
CA TYR A 173 -11.13 -12.66 19.51
C TYR A 173 -10.18 -12.71 18.32
N GLY A 174 -9.18 -13.61 18.35
CA GLY A 174 -8.40 -13.93 17.15
C GLY A 174 -7.51 -12.78 16.70
N GLY A 175 -6.34 -12.60 17.31
CA GLY A 175 -5.39 -11.58 16.87
C GLY A 175 -4.92 -11.86 15.44
N GLY A 176 -4.61 -13.12 15.13
CA GLY A 176 -4.30 -13.57 13.77
C GLY A 176 -5.56 -13.84 12.96
N LEU A 177 -6.34 -14.83 13.38
CA LEU A 177 -7.57 -15.29 12.71
C LEU A 177 -8.75 -15.38 13.68
N TYR A 178 -9.90 -14.85 13.25
CA TYR A 178 -11.20 -15.14 13.86
C TYR A 178 -12.15 -15.79 12.87
N CYS A 179 -12.90 -16.81 13.31
CA CYS A 179 -13.90 -17.49 12.49
C CYS A 179 -15.25 -17.67 13.24
N SER A 180 -16.37 -17.24 12.65
CA SER A 180 -17.71 -17.34 13.25
C SER A 180 -18.85 -17.53 12.24
N ASP A 181 -20.06 -17.75 12.76
CA ASP A 181 -21.34 -17.68 12.04
C ASP A 181 -21.41 -18.57 10.79
N GLY A 182 -21.01 -19.84 10.90
CA GLY A 182 -21.00 -20.76 9.76
C GLY A 182 -19.72 -20.72 8.94
N GLY A 183 -18.78 -19.83 9.28
CA GLY A 183 -17.46 -19.75 8.65
C GLY A 183 -16.69 -21.06 8.82
N ASN A 184 -15.92 -21.41 7.80
CA ASN A 184 -15.03 -22.56 7.83
C ASN A 184 -13.69 -22.20 7.18
N THR A 185 -12.59 -22.48 7.87
CA THR A 185 -11.24 -22.16 7.39
C THR A 185 -10.35 -23.40 7.40
N ASP A 186 -9.76 -23.72 6.25
CA ASP A 186 -8.69 -24.71 6.14
C ASP A 186 -7.35 -23.98 6.12
N ILE A 187 -6.42 -24.37 7.00
CA ILE A 187 -5.08 -23.80 7.11
C ILE A 187 -4.05 -24.91 6.86
N ILE A 188 -3.15 -24.66 5.91
CA ILE A 188 -2.07 -25.57 5.56
C ILE A 188 -0.76 -24.83 5.31
N ASN A 189 0.38 -25.45 5.60
CA ASN A 189 1.72 -24.92 5.32
C ASN A 189 1.95 -23.49 5.84
N SER A 190 1.28 -23.09 6.93
CA SER A 190 1.21 -21.69 7.33
C SER A 190 1.79 -21.45 8.72
N ILE A 191 2.19 -20.22 8.99
CA ILE A 191 2.70 -19.78 10.29
C ILE A 191 1.75 -18.75 10.89
N LEU A 192 1.30 -18.99 12.14
CA LEU A 192 0.54 -18.03 12.94
C LEU A 192 1.29 -17.75 14.24
N TRP A 193 1.94 -16.58 14.32
CA TRP A 193 2.90 -16.27 15.38
C TRP A 193 2.81 -14.82 15.88
N GLY A 194 3.06 -14.57 17.16
CA GLY A 194 3.18 -13.20 17.69
C GLY A 194 1.87 -12.38 17.75
N ASN A 195 0.76 -12.92 17.23
CA ASN A 195 -0.52 -12.21 17.26
C ASN A 195 -1.06 -12.04 18.69
N SER A 196 -1.90 -11.02 18.90
CA SER A 196 -2.41 -10.61 20.21
C SER A 196 -3.93 -10.40 20.21
N ALA A 197 -4.62 -10.98 21.19
CA ALA A 197 -6.04 -10.76 21.46
C ALA A 197 -6.38 -11.14 22.91
N ASN A 198 -7.56 -10.77 23.39
CA ASN A 198 -8.04 -11.17 24.71
C ASN A 198 -8.27 -12.69 24.79
N LEU A 199 -8.77 -13.29 23.70
CA LEU A 199 -9.08 -14.71 23.60
C LEU A 199 -8.62 -15.25 22.25
N GLY A 200 -7.87 -16.36 22.28
CA GLY A 200 -7.29 -16.99 21.10
C GLY A 200 -6.39 -16.03 20.30
N PRO A 201 -5.22 -15.62 20.83
CA PRO A 201 -4.35 -14.64 20.17
C PRO A 201 -3.97 -15.02 18.74
N GLN A 202 -3.65 -16.28 18.48
CA GLN A 202 -3.38 -16.75 17.12
C GLN A 202 -4.67 -17.05 16.37
N ILE A 203 -5.53 -17.90 16.96
CA ILE A 203 -6.79 -18.35 16.36
C ILE A 203 -7.90 -18.33 17.42
N ALA A 204 -9.05 -17.78 17.06
CA ALA A 204 -10.29 -17.92 17.80
C ALA A 204 -11.43 -18.36 16.89
N ILE A 205 -12.23 -19.30 17.38
CA ILE A 205 -13.35 -19.91 16.66
C ILE A 205 -14.60 -19.72 17.51
N ASP A 206 -15.73 -19.35 16.91
CA ASP A 206 -17.02 -19.54 17.58
C ASP A 206 -17.37 -21.03 17.60
N PRO A 207 -17.30 -21.69 18.78
CA PRO A 207 -17.48 -23.14 18.86
C PRO A 207 -18.91 -23.60 18.55
N CYS A 208 -19.87 -22.69 18.47
CA CYS A 208 -21.28 -23.04 18.21
C CYS A 208 -21.63 -23.05 16.72
N SER A 209 -20.82 -22.42 15.88
CA SER A 209 -21.23 -22.09 14.52
C SER A 209 -20.13 -22.18 13.47
N ALA A 210 -18.84 -22.21 13.84
CA ALA A 210 -17.73 -22.23 12.90
C ALA A 210 -16.86 -23.49 13.02
N ALA A 211 -15.92 -23.65 12.09
CA ALA A 211 -14.90 -24.69 12.13
C ALA A 211 -13.57 -24.17 11.59
N VAL A 212 -12.46 -24.67 12.14
CA VAL A 212 -11.13 -24.45 11.57
C VAL A 212 -10.40 -25.78 11.53
N ASN A 213 -9.72 -26.06 10.42
CA ASN A 213 -8.88 -27.22 10.26
C ASN A 213 -7.44 -26.76 10.03
N VAL A 214 -6.48 -27.34 10.76
CA VAL A 214 -5.07 -26.96 10.69
C VAL A 214 -4.22 -28.19 10.45
N THR A 215 -3.41 -28.16 9.39
CA THR A 215 -2.47 -29.23 9.01
C THR A 215 -1.15 -28.63 8.54
N TYR A 216 -0.03 -29.36 8.68
CA TYR A 216 1.32 -28.90 8.27
C TYR A 216 1.57 -27.42 8.59
N SER A 217 1.28 -26.96 9.80
CA SER A 217 1.37 -25.52 10.14
C SER A 217 2.03 -25.32 11.49
N ASP A 218 2.60 -24.13 11.70
CA ASP A 218 3.14 -23.71 12.97
C ASP A 218 2.24 -22.65 13.61
N VAL A 219 1.66 -22.97 14.76
CA VAL A 219 0.76 -22.06 15.49
C VAL A 219 1.29 -21.89 16.90
N MET A 220 1.58 -20.65 17.30
CA MET A 220 2.07 -20.35 18.63
C MET A 220 1.11 -20.87 19.71
N GLY A 221 1.63 -21.73 20.58
CA GLY A 221 0.91 -22.39 21.66
C GLY A 221 0.11 -23.64 21.24
N GLY A 222 0.13 -24.00 19.95
CA GLY A 222 -0.56 -25.16 19.38
C GLY A 222 -2.08 -25.17 19.60
N ALA A 223 -2.69 -26.34 19.40
CA ALA A 223 -4.15 -26.54 19.52
C ALA A 223 -4.76 -26.06 20.85
N VAL A 224 -3.98 -26.11 21.94
CA VAL A 224 -4.46 -25.74 23.28
C VAL A 224 -4.58 -24.22 23.47
N ALA A 225 -3.87 -23.43 22.67
CA ALA A 225 -3.95 -21.97 22.69
C ALA A 225 -5.10 -21.41 21.83
N VAL A 226 -5.72 -22.26 20.99
CA VAL A 226 -6.88 -21.91 20.17
C VAL A 226 -8.10 -21.73 21.05
N TYR A 227 -8.75 -20.57 20.95
CA TYR A 227 -10.04 -20.36 21.61
C TYR A 227 -11.16 -21.01 20.78
N GLY A 228 -12.11 -21.67 21.45
CA GLY A 228 -13.18 -22.41 20.77
C GLY A 228 -12.73 -23.75 20.18
N ASN A 229 -11.66 -24.35 20.70
CA ASN A 229 -11.04 -25.57 20.18
C ASN A 229 -11.94 -26.81 20.06
N SER A 230 -13.17 -26.82 20.59
CA SER A 230 -14.14 -27.88 20.31
C SER A 230 -14.58 -27.91 18.84
N ALA A 231 -14.37 -26.81 18.11
CA ALA A 231 -14.60 -26.65 16.68
C ALA A 231 -13.31 -26.73 15.84
N LEU A 232 -12.17 -27.03 16.47
CA LEU A 232 -10.89 -27.19 15.81
C LEU A 232 -10.69 -28.65 15.39
N VAL A 233 -10.32 -28.84 14.13
CA VAL A 233 -9.70 -30.08 13.65
C VAL A 233 -8.19 -29.84 13.58
N TRP A 234 -7.43 -30.59 14.36
CA TRP A 234 -5.99 -30.41 14.47
C TRP A 234 -5.26 -31.69 14.07
N ASP A 235 -4.28 -31.56 13.18
CA ASP A 235 -3.35 -32.64 12.87
C ASP A 235 -2.21 -32.70 13.91
N ASP A 236 -2.34 -33.60 14.87
CA ASP A 236 -1.36 -33.83 15.93
C ASP A 236 0.00 -34.37 15.41
N VAL A 237 0.08 -34.82 14.17
CA VAL A 237 1.29 -35.45 13.61
C VAL A 237 2.12 -34.45 12.85
N ASN A 238 1.48 -33.64 11.99
CA ASN A 238 2.19 -32.80 11.03
C ASN A 238 2.26 -31.32 11.43
N ASN A 239 1.46 -30.89 12.42
CA ASN A 239 1.59 -29.52 12.91
C ASN A 239 2.74 -29.37 13.90
N LEU A 240 3.42 -28.23 13.82
CA LEU A 240 4.35 -27.81 14.84
C LEU A 240 3.56 -27.18 16.00
N THR A 241 3.93 -27.56 17.23
CA THR A 241 3.28 -27.07 18.44
C THR A 241 4.33 -26.59 19.42
N GLY A 242 4.52 -25.29 19.57
CA GLY A 242 5.25 -24.82 20.74
C GLY A 242 5.20 -23.33 21.01
N THR A 243 6.20 -22.81 21.71
CA THR A 243 6.14 -21.50 22.38
C THR A 243 7.39 -20.69 22.08
N VAL A 244 7.36 -19.38 22.26
CA VAL A 244 8.57 -18.50 22.20
C VAL A 244 9.73 -18.93 23.12
N SER A 245 9.50 -19.86 24.05
CA SER A 245 10.53 -20.41 24.94
C SER A 245 11.06 -21.77 24.51
N ASP A 246 10.45 -22.38 23.50
CA ASP A 246 10.82 -23.67 22.94
C ASP A 246 11.45 -23.45 21.56
N PRO A 247 12.79 -23.41 21.47
CA PRO A 247 13.49 -23.11 20.22
C PRO A 247 13.25 -24.17 19.14
N ASP A 248 12.75 -25.36 19.51
CA ASP A 248 12.43 -26.44 18.56
C ASP A 248 11.05 -26.23 17.89
N SER A 249 10.39 -25.10 18.14
CA SER A 249 9.02 -24.81 17.71
C SER A 249 8.72 -23.34 17.37
N GLU A 250 9.72 -22.47 17.44
CA GLU A 250 9.59 -21.07 17.04
C GLU A 250 10.06 -20.94 15.58
N PRO A 251 9.33 -20.20 14.71
CA PRO A 251 9.70 -20.01 13.30
C PRO A 251 11.12 -19.53 13.05
N SER A 252 11.76 -18.92 14.06
CA SER A 252 13.14 -18.42 13.98
C SER A 252 13.31 -17.46 12.81
N PHE A 253 12.42 -16.45 12.75
CA PHE A 253 12.47 -15.43 11.72
C PHE A 253 13.77 -14.61 11.78
N VAL A 254 14.32 -14.29 10.61
CA VAL A 254 15.52 -13.46 10.45
C VAL A 254 15.28 -12.38 9.40
N SER A 255 16.02 -11.28 9.51
CA SER A 255 15.95 -10.19 8.54
C SER A 255 16.81 -10.47 7.31
N GLY A 256 16.24 -10.22 6.14
CA GLY A 256 16.91 -10.20 4.85
C GLY A 256 16.44 -9.00 4.01
N ASP A 257 16.83 -8.98 2.75
CA ASP A 257 16.71 -7.78 1.90
C ASP A 257 15.25 -7.39 1.60
N MET A 258 14.35 -8.37 1.46
CA MET A 258 12.92 -8.09 1.18
C MET A 258 12.03 -7.99 2.44
N GLY A 259 12.58 -8.21 3.65
CA GLY A 259 11.81 -8.11 4.89
C GLY A 259 12.33 -8.96 6.04
N ILE A 260 11.51 -9.15 7.08
CA ILE A 260 11.93 -9.77 8.34
C ILE A 260 11.43 -11.19 8.58
N TYR A 261 10.70 -11.77 7.63
CA TYR A 261 10.02 -13.06 7.78
C TYR A 261 10.73 -14.19 7.02
N TYR A 262 12.04 -14.06 6.80
CA TYR A 262 12.85 -15.19 6.32
C TYR A 262 12.99 -16.23 7.43
N LEU A 263 13.08 -17.51 7.07
CA LEU A 263 13.37 -18.58 8.01
C LEU A 263 14.89 -18.70 8.20
N SER A 264 15.34 -18.74 9.45
CA SER A 264 16.76 -18.91 9.75
C SER A 264 17.29 -20.23 9.19
N GLN A 265 18.29 -20.15 8.31
CA GLN A 265 18.99 -21.27 7.71
C GLN A 265 20.51 -21.03 7.76
N PRO A 266 21.27 -21.77 8.60
CA PRO A 266 22.72 -21.59 8.71
C PRO A 266 23.51 -21.79 7.41
N ALA A 267 22.89 -22.40 6.39
CA ALA A 267 23.45 -22.53 5.05
C ALA A 267 23.40 -21.21 4.26
N ALA A 268 22.42 -20.34 4.53
CA ALA A 268 22.23 -19.05 3.87
C ALA A 268 23.15 -17.96 4.45
N ASP A 269 23.38 -17.96 5.76
CA ASP A 269 24.30 -17.03 6.42
C ASP A 269 25.01 -17.73 7.60
N PRO A 270 26.36 -17.76 7.65
CA PRO A 270 27.11 -18.30 8.80
C PRO A 270 26.80 -17.64 10.15
N ASN A 271 26.20 -16.44 10.18
CA ASN A 271 25.74 -15.79 11.40
C ASN A 271 24.40 -16.33 11.91
N GLN A 272 23.64 -17.02 11.05
CA GLN A 272 22.43 -17.73 11.45
C GLN A 272 22.84 -19.03 12.14
N THR A 273 22.64 -19.09 13.46
CA THR A 273 23.14 -20.20 14.29
C THR A 273 22.10 -21.28 14.60
N THR A 274 20.84 -21.02 14.27
CA THR A 274 19.71 -21.91 14.51
C THR A 274 19.08 -22.23 13.16
N LEU A 275 18.79 -23.50 12.88
CA LEU A 275 17.94 -23.87 11.75
C LEU A 275 16.49 -23.76 12.21
N SER A 276 15.68 -23.02 11.46
CA SER A 276 14.26 -22.90 11.72
C SER A 276 13.58 -24.28 11.62
N PRO A 277 12.68 -24.63 12.56
CA PRO A 277 11.90 -25.86 12.50
C PRO A 277 10.85 -25.84 11.38
N CYS A 278 10.57 -24.68 10.78
CA CYS A 278 9.64 -24.50 9.68
C CYS A 278 10.23 -24.88 8.31
N VAL A 279 11.54 -25.17 8.25
CA VAL A 279 12.22 -25.55 7.00
C VAL A 279 11.93 -27.02 6.66
N ASP A 280 11.56 -27.30 5.42
CA ASP A 280 11.18 -28.61 4.88
C ASP A 280 10.02 -29.31 5.66
N ALA A 281 9.19 -28.54 6.38
CA ALA A 281 8.17 -29.07 7.28
C ALA A 281 6.75 -29.12 6.69
N GLY A 282 6.59 -28.67 5.45
CA GLY A 282 5.30 -28.59 4.76
C GLY A 282 4.82 -29.91 4.14
N SER A 283 3.67 -29.81 3.47
CA SER A 283 2.83 -30.95 3.10
C SER A 283 3.29 -31.74 1.88
N ASP A 284 3.98 -31.09 0.94
CA ASP A 284 4.37 -31.66 -0.36
C ASP A 284 5.56 -30.89 -0.93
N ASP A 285 6.02 -31.27 -2.12
CA ASP A 285 7.09 -30.56 -2.83
C ASP A 285 6.68 -29.11 -3.18
N ALA A 286 7.57 -28.14 -2.94
CA ALA A 286 7.38 -26.73 -3.22
C ALA A 286 6.92 -26.49 -4.67
N ASN A 287 7.49 -27.19 -5.65
CA ASN A 287 7.12 -27.03 -7.05
C ASN A 287 5.69 -27.52 -7.36
N PHE A 288 5.21 -28.55 -6.65
CA PHE A 288 3.83 -29.04 -6.80
C PHE A 288 2.80 -28.11 -6.17
N LEU A 289 3.23 -27.21 -5.30
CA LEU A 289 2.39 -26.21 -4.65
C LEU A 289 2.50 -24.83 -5.30
N ASP A 290 3.03 -24.76 -6.53
CA ASP A 290 3.35 -23.55 -7.29
C ASP A 290 4.27 -22.56 -6.55
N MET A 291 5.17 -23.06 -5.70
CA MET A 291 6.20 -22.27 -4.99
C MET A 291 7.55 -22.27 -5.72
N TYR A 292 7.52 -22.21 -7.05
CA TYR A 292 8.66 -22.45 -7.94
C TYR A 292 9.65 -21.27 -8.07
N ARG A 293 9.24 -20.09 -7.59
CA ARG A 293 10.02 -18.85 -7.64
C ARG A 293 10.11 -18.18 -6.27
N HIS A 294 9.92 -18.97 -5.23
CA HIS A 294 9.63 -18.52 -3.89
C HIS A 294 10.76 -18.90 -2.96
N THR A 295 11.16 -18.02 -2.05
CA THR A 295 12.24 -18.28 -1.10
C THR A 295 11.88 -17.87 0.32
N THR A 296 12.32 -18.67 1.29
CA THR A 296 12.34 -18.30 2.72
C THR A 296 13.75 -17.93 3.19
N ARG A 297 14.75 -17.90 2.29
CA ARG A 297 16.17 -17.76 2.63
C ARG A 297 16.73 -16.38 2.32
N THR A 298 17.60 -15.89 3.20
CA THR A 298 18.24 -14.59 3.05
C THR A 298 19.27 -14.53 1.91
N ASP A 299 19.71 -15.67 1.38
CA ASP A 299 20.59 -15.76 0.22
C ASP A 299 19.83 -16.01 -1.09
N LEU A 300 18.50 -15.84 -1.07
CA LEU A 300 17.60 -15.86 -2.23
C LEU A 300 17.51 -17.20 -2.98
N VAL A 301 18.06 -18.28 -2.42
CA VAL A 301 17.90 -19.61 -3.01
C VAL A 301 16.43 -20.02 -2.94
N ILE A 302 15.85 -20.41 -4.08
CA ILE A 302 14.47 -20.90 -4.18
C ILE A 302 14.22 -22.11 -3.26
N ASP A 303 12.99 -22.20 -2.75
CA ASP A 303 12.52 -23.34 -1.98
C ASP A 303 12.34 -24.56 -2.89
N THR A 304 12.88 -25.70 -2.48
CA THR A 304 12.89 -26.94 -3.27
C THR A 304 12.78 -28.13 -2.34
N GLY A 305 12.18 -29.23 -2.81
CA GLY A 305 11.85 -30.34 -1.92
C GLY A 305 10.60 -30.03 -1.14
N SER A 306 10.45 -30.58 0.07
CA SER A 306 9.26 -30.31 0.89
C SER A 306 9.13 -28.81 1.14
N VAL A 307 7.97 -28.23 0.87
CA VAL A 307 7.79 -26.78 1.04
C VAL A 307 8.07 -26.36 2.48
N ASP A 308 8.74 -25.22 2.63
CA ASP A 308 8.86 -24.56 3.91
C ASP A 308 7.48 -24.06 4.40
N LEU A 309 7.33 -23.88 5.71
CA LEU A 309 6.10 -23.31 6.27
C LEU A 309 6.11 -21.78 6.17
N GLY A 310 4.93 -21.21 5.96
CA GLY A 310 4.70 -19.78 6.01
C GLY A 310 4.92 -19.08 4.67
N TYR A 311 5.04 -17.76 4.75
CA TYR A 311 5.25 -16.86 3.62
C TYR A 311 6.66 -17.00 3.04
N HIS A 312 6.70 -17.00 1.72
CA HIS A 312 7.91 -16.93 0.91
C HIS A 312 7.94 -15.63 0.13
N TYR A 313 9.13 -15.03 0.05
CA TYR A 313 9.38 -13.92 -0.83
C TYR A 313 9.45 -14.40 -2.28
N VAL A 314 8.85 -13.63 -3.18
CA VAL A 314 8.79 -13.95 -4.62
C VAL A 314 9.99 -13.36 -5.33
N LEU A 315 10.71 -14.19 -6.09
CA LEU A 315 11.80 -13.75 -6.93
C LEU A 315 11.30 -13.21 -8.27
N THR A 316 11.79 -12.01 -8.57
CA THR A 316 11.80 -11.31 -9.86
C THR A 316 12.50 -12.07 -10.98
N THR A 317 12.39 -11.67 -12.25
CA THR A 317 13.52 -11.61 -13.20
C THR A 317 13.09 -10.75 -14.39
N ASP A 318 13.97 -9.90 -14.92
CA ASP A 318 13.71 -9.19 -16.17
C ASP A 318 14.00 -10.06 -17.42
N LEU A 319 14.66 -11.20 -17.20
CA LEU A 319 15.27 -12.00 -18.24
C LEU A 319 14.39 -13.21 -18.56
N ALA A 320 13.62 -13.10 -19.64
CA ALA A 320 12.72 -14.16 -20.05
C ALA A 320 13.48 -15.49 -20.31
N GLY A 321 13.11 -16.52 -19.55
CA GLY A 321 13.72 -17.84 -19.63
C GLY A 321 14.72 -18.15 -18.51
N ASP A 322 15.02 -17.20 -17.62
CA ASP A 322 15.71 -17.46 -16.36
C ASP A 322 14.67 -18.00 -15.37
N PHE A 323 14.58 -19.31 -15.26
CA PHE A 323 13.56 -20.00 -14.46
C PHE A 323 14.08 -20.41 -13.08
N ASN A 324 15.40 -20.43 -12.90
CA ASN A 324 16.02 -20.67 -11.60
C ASN A 324 16.37 -19.37 -10.84
N PHE A 325 16.19 -18.21 -11.48
CA PHE A 325 16.38 -16.88 -10.93
C PHE A 325 17.82 -16.65 -10.46
N ASP A 326 18.79 -17.13 -11.24
CA ASP A 326 20.23 -16.92 -10.98
C ASP A 326 20.84 -15.78 -11.80
N GLY A 327 20.01 -15.10 -12.60
CA GLY A 327 20.38 -13.96 -13.44
C GLY A 327 21.04 -14.36 -14.75
N VAL A 328 21.04 -15.64 -15.13
CA VAL A 328 21.63 -16.16 -16.37
C VAL A 328 20.73 -17.21 -17.00
N VAL A 329 20.41 -17.07 -18.29
CA VAL A 329 19.67 -18.15 -19.00
C VAL A 329 20.66 -19.21 -19.49
N ASP A 330 20.69 -20.39 -18.86
CA ASP A 330 21.64 -21.43 -19.19
C ASP A 330 21.05 -22.87 -19.31
N GLU A 331 21.90 -23.89 -19.16
CA GLU A 331 21.47 -25.28 -19.28
C GLU A 331 20.57 -25.74 -18.11
N LEU A 332 20.63 -25.06 -16.95
CA LEU A 332 19.78 -25.31 -15.79
C LEU A 332 18.34 -24.86 -16.07
N ASP A 333 18.15 -23.69 -16.64
CA ASP A 333 16.82 -23.21 -17.03
C ASP A 333 16.22 -24.05 -18.15
N TRP A 334 17.06 -24.52 -19.07
CA TRP A 334 16.62 -25.45 -20.10
C TRP A 334 16.08 -26.76 -19.50
N ALA A 335 16.61 -27.21 -18.37
CA ALA A 335 16.07 -28.38 -17.67
C ALA A 335 14.65 -28.09 -17.13
N ILE A 336 14.44 -26.91 -16.53
CA ILE A 336 13.13 -26.50 -16.02
C ILE A 336 12.11 -26.39 -17.16
N LEU A 337 12.46 -25.73 -18.27
CA LEU A 337 11.57 -25.62 -19.44
C LEU A 337 11.17 -27.00 -20.01
N GLN A 338 12.10 -27.97 -19.98
CA GLN A 338 11.83 -29.32 -20.46
C GLN A 338 10.82 -30.08 -19.59
N ASP A 339 10.79 -29.84 -18.28
CA ASP A 339 9.86 -30.52 -17.37
C ASP A 339 8.40 -30.17 -17.66
N TYR A 340 8.15 -28.99 -18.26
CA TYR A 340 6.84 -28.55 -18.70
C TYR A 340 6.60 -28.73 -20.20
N TRP A 341 7.53 -29.32 -20.95
CA TRP A 341 7.44 -29.43 -22.40
C TRP A 341 6.17 -30.16 -22.86
N LEU A 342 5.40 -29.53 -23.76
CA LEU A 342 4.09 -29.98 -24.25
C LEU A 342 2.99 -30.03 -23.17
N ASN A 343 3.21 -29.42 -22.01
CA ASN A 343 2.15 -29.23 -21.05
C ASN A 343 1.07 -28.34 -21.65
N THR A 344 -0.19 -28.69 -21.41
CA THR A 344 -1.36 -28.01 -21.95
C THR A 344 -2.29 -27.67 -20.80
N GLY A 345 -2.81 -26.45 -20.77
CA GLY A 345 -3.61 -25.97 -19.64
C GLY A 345 -2.81 -25.10 -18.68
N CYS A 346 -1.69 -24.54 -19.14
CA CYS A 346 -1.06 -23.42 -18.48
C CYS A 346 -2.06 -22.27 -18.45
N ALA A 347 -2.26 -21.67 -17.28
CA ALA A 347 -3.24 -20.63 -17.10
C ALA A 347 -2.70 -19.60 -16.12
N PHE A 348 -3.23 -18.39 -16.24
CA PHE A 348 -3.07 -17.35 -15.24
C PHE A 348 -3.42 -17.91 -13.84
N PRO A 349 -2.64 -17.61 -12.80
CA PRO A 349 -1.51 -16.66 -12.81
C PRO A 349 -0.13 -17.28 -13.02
N TYR A 350 0.00 -18.60 -12.89
CA TYR A 350 1.32 -19.23 -12.85
C TYR A 350 1.86 -19.63 -14.21
N TRP A 351 1.03 -19.77 -15.24
CA TRP A 351 1.45 -20.08 -16.61
C TRP A 351 2.48 -21.23 -16.68
N CYS A 352 2.15 -22.35 -16.02
CA CYS A 352 3.04 -23.50 -15.86
C CYS A 352 4.39 -23.12 -15.25
N ASN A 353 4.37 -22.49 -14.08
CA ASN A 353 5.55 -22.04 -13.37
C ASN A 353 6.43 -21.09 -14.21
N GLY A 354 5.78 -20.16 -14.92
CA GLY A 354 6.41 -19.17 -15.80
C GLY A 354 6.91 -19.71 -17.14
N THR A 355 6.87 -21.03 -17.37
CA THR A 355 7.48 -21.66 -18.56
C THR A 355 6.69 -21.47 -19.85
N ASP A 356 5.40 -21.11 -19.76
CA ASP A 356 4.59 -20.62 -20.88
C ASP A 356 4.87 -19.12 -21.09
N LEU A 357 6.06 -18.84 -21.62
CA LEU A 357 6.63 -17.50 -21.81
C LEU A 357 5.78 -16.63 -22.73
N ASN A 358 5.07 -17.21 -23.70
CA ASN A 358 4.18 -16.47 -24.59
C ASN A 358 2.72 -16.43 -24.10
N GLN A 359 2.42 -17.10 -22.98
CA GLN A 359 1.11 -17.17 -22.32
C GLN A 359 -0.02 -17.64 -23.26
N ASP A 360 0.29 -18.58 -24.17
CA ASP A 360 -0.70 -19.15 -25.10
C ASP A 360 -1.45 -20.37 -24.52
N GLY A 361 -1.11 -20.76 -23.30
CA GLY A 361 -1.67 -21.87 -22.56
C GLY A 361 -0.96 -23.20 -22.78
N MET A 362 0.13 -23.21 -23.54
CA MET A 362 0.90 -24.41 -23.90
C MET A 362 2.40 -24.15 -23.98
N VAL A 363 3.19 -24.89 -23.19
CA VAL A 363 4.66 -24.86 -23.30
C VAL A 363 5.10 -25.62 -24.55
N ASN A 364 5.59 -24.90 -25.56
CA ASN A 364 5.89 -25.45 -26.88
C ASN A 364 7.07 -24.75 -27.59
N ASN A 365 7.20 -24.99 -28.90
CA ASN A 365 8.27 -24.39 -29.72
C ASN A 365 8.27 -22.86 -29.71
N ALA A 366 7.14 -22.21 -29.42
CA ALA A 366 7.05 -20.77 -29.30
C ALA A 366 7.80 -20.27 -28.05
N ASP A 367 7.62 -20.93 -26.91
CA ASP A 367 8.35 -20.62 -25.67
C ASP A 367 9.82 -20.95 -25.80
N TYR A 368 10.16 -22.08 -26.43
CA TYR A 368 11.55 -22.41 -26.74
C TYR A 368 12.23 -21.35 -27.62
N ALA A 369 11.50 -20.71 -28.54
CA ALA A 369 12.08 -19.64 -29.34
C ALA A 369 12.46 -18.42 -28.48
N ILE A 370 11.59 -18.04 -27.54
CA ILE A 370 11.87 -16.95 -26.59
C ILE A 370 13.05 -17.32 -25.69
N PHE A 371 13.06 -18.53 -25.15
CA PHE A 371 14.17 -19.06 -24.35
C PHE A 371 15.50 -19.05 -25.13
N ALA A 372 15.48 -19.56 -26.37
CA ALA A 372 16.68 -19.68 -27.19
C ALA A 372 17.25 -18.32 -27.63
N ASP A 373 16.39 -17.31 -27.80
CA ASP A 373 16.82 -15.95 -28.10
C ASP A 373 17.52 -15.29 -26.90
N ASN A 374 17.21 -15.70 -25.66
CA ASN A 374 17.85 -15.22 -24.42
C ASN A 374 18.96 -16.16 -23.91
N TYR A 375 19.21 -17.29 -24.55
CA TYR A 375 20.18 -18.27 -24.05
C TYR A 375 21.61 -17.70 -23.98
N LYS A 376 22.20 -17.75 -22.78
CA LYS A 376 23.48 -17.14 -22.36
C LYS A 376 23.47 -15.63 -22.21
N GLU A 377 22.32 -15.00 -22.31
CA GLU A 377 22.16 -13.64 -21.81
C GLU A 377 22.17 -13.67 -20.27
N THR A 378 22.45 -12.50 -19.71
CA THR A 378 22.62 -12.28 -18.28
C THR A 378 21.92 -10.98 -17.93
N GLU A 379 21.37 -10.87 -16.72
CA GLU A 379 20.72 -9.64 -16.25
C GLU A 379 21.59 -8.40 -16.41
N THR A 380 20.94 -7.29 -16.78
CA THR A 380 21.60 -6.03 -17.13
C THR A 380 21.05 -4.84 -16.38
N GLU A 381 19.93 -4.99 -15.71
CA GLU A 381 19.31 -3.92 -14.95
C GLU A 381 20.02 -3.78 -13.60
N ALA A 382 20.14 -2.53 -13.16
CA ALA A 382 20.71 -2.24 -11.86
C ALA A 382 19.63 -2.40 -10.77
N PRO A 383 20.04 -2.67 -9.52
CA PRO A 383 19.10 -2.70 -8.40
C PRO A 383 18.25 -1.43 -8.27
N THR A 384 17.04 -1.56 -7.77
CA THR A 384 16.12 -0.45 -7.49
C THR A 384 16.17 -0.10 -6.00
N PRO A 385 16.23 1.19 -5.58
CA PRO A 385 16.07 2.39 -6.38
C PRO A 385 17.34 2.81 -7.14
N ASN A 386 17.14 3.27 -8.37
CA ASN A 386 18.20 3.81 -9.22
C ASN A 386 17.79 5.20 -9.75
N PRO A 387 18.40 6.33 -9.31
CA PRO A 387 19.54 6.41 -8.39
C PRO A 387 19.19 6.03 -6.96
N MET A 388 20.20 5.61 -6.20
CA MET A 388 20.02 5.22 -4.80
C MET A 388 19.50 6.35 -3.91
N THR A 389 18.77 5.99 -2.85
CA THR A 389 18.20 6.93 -1.89
C THR A 389 18.60 6.60 -0.46
N TRP A 390 18.25 7.48 0.48
CA TRP A 390 18.53 7.32 1.89
C TRP A 390 17.25 7.00 2.65
N GLU A 391 17.24 5.90 3.41
CA GLU A 391 16.23 5.67 4.44
C GLU A 391 16.49 6.61 5.63
N ILE A 392 17.76 6.66 6.08
CA ILE A 392 18.24 7.64 7.05
C ILE A 392 19.45 8.33 6.43
N ALA A 393 19.24 9.57 6.01
CA ALA A 393 20.32 10.43 5.54
C ALA A 393 21.39 10.58 6.65
N PRO A 394 22.67 10.83 6.28
CA PRO A 394 23.75 11.06 7.23
C PRO A 394 23.34 11.95 8.39
N THR A 395 23.46 11.41 9.60
CA THR A 395 23.07 12.06 10.84
C THR A 395 24.12 11.86 11.92
N SER A 396 24.26 12.82 12.83
CA SER A 396 25.23 12.70 13.93
C SER A 396 24.74 11.68 14.96
N VAL A 397 25.52 10.62 15.17
CA VAL A 397 25.24 9.59 16.20
C VAL A 397 26.19 9.68 17.40
N GLY A 398 27.08 10.67 17.41
CA GLY A 398 27.99 10.96 18.52
C GLY A 398 28.86 12.18 18.25
N GLU A 399 29.67 12.59 19.22
CA GLU A 399 30.58 13.74 19.06
C GLU A 399 31.58 13.57 17.92
N ASN A 400 31.90 12.33 17.53
CA ASN A 400 32.96 11.99 16.57
C ASN A 400 32.48 10.94 15.54
N SER A 401 31.17 10.85 15.30
CA SER A 401 30.60 9.80 14.45
C SER A 401 29.32 10.21 13.74
N ILE A 402 29.17 9.76 12.49
CA ILE A 402 27.99 9.97 11.65
C ILE A 402 27.45 8.60 11.23
N GLY A 403 26.16 8.37 11.49
CA GLY A 403 25.42 7.18 11.06
C GLY A 403 24.54 7.49 9.86
N MET A 404 24.34 6.52 8.99
CA MET A 404 23.50 6.61 7.80
C MET A 404 22.96 5.24 7.41
N ILE A 405 21.77 5.21 6.81
CA ILE A 405 21.12 4.00 6.29
C ILE A 405 20.66 4.31 4.87
N ALA A 406 21.20 3.58 3.89
CA ALA A 406 20.70 3.62 2.52
C ALA A 406 19.32 2.95 2.46
N THR A 407 18.45 3.43 1.58
CA THR A 407 17.23 2.69 1.26
C THR A 407 17.61 1.28 0.83
N THR A 408 16.92 0.26 1.33
CA THR A 408 17.15 -1.11 0.90
C THR A 408 16.88 -1.22 -0.58
N ALA A 409 17.91 -1.61 -1.33
CA ALA A 409 17.81 -1.88 -2.74
C ALA A 409 17.39 -3.33 -2.95
N THR A 410 16.55 -3.54 -3.95
CA THR A 410 16.09 -4.84 -4.41
C THR A 410 16.57 -5.06 -5.83
N ASP A 411 16.88 -6.30 -6.15
CA ASP A 411 17.18 -6.72 -7.50
C ASP A 411 16.28 -7.88 -7.89
N ASN A 412 15.87 -7.87 -9.15
CA ASN A 412 14.97 -8.86 -9.69
C ASN A 412 15.74 -10.11 -10.14
N SER A 413 17.07 -10.09 -10.25
CA SER A 413 17.82 -11.26 -10.75
C SER A 413 18.05 -12.40 -9.74
N GLY A 414 17.48 -12.30 -8.53
CA GLY A 414 17.73 -13.27 -7.45
C GLY A 414 19.16 -13.25 -6.89
N THR A 415 20.00 -12.29 -7.31
CA THR A 415 21.34 -12.11 -6.74
C THR A 415 21.35 -11.16 -5.55
N SER A 416 22.25 -11.39 -4.59
CA SER A 416 22.37 -10.53 -3.41
C SER A 416 22.85 -9.13 -3.78
N ILE A 417 22.56 -8.15 -2.93
CA ILE A 417 22.94 -6.75 -3.12
C ILE A 417 24.15 -6.36 -2.26
N GLU A 418 25.02 -5.51 -2.80
CA GLU A 418 26.06 -4.83 -2.04
C GLU A 418 25.95 -3.30 -2.16
N TYR A 419 26.32 -2.60 -1.10
CA TYR A 419 26.32 -1.15 -1.00
C TYR A 419 27.73 -0.59 -0.93
N LYS A 420 27.91 0.60 -1.51
CA LYS A 420 29.16 1.36 -1.41
C LYS A 420 28.89 2.78 -0.94
N PHE A 421 29.32 3.07 0.28
CA PHE A 421 29.33 4.42 0.84
C PHE A 421 30.63 5.15 0.48
N GLU A 422 30.52 6.42 0.08
CA GLU A 422 31.67 7.30 -0.14
C GLU A 422 31.51 8.60 0.65
N ARG A 423 32.50 8.91 1.48
CA ARG A 423 32.65 10.26 2.02
C ARG A 423 33.28 11.13 0.94
N VAL A 424 32.61 12.21 0.60
CA VAL A 424 33.00 13.15 -0.46
C VAL A 424 33.36 14.53 0.07
N TYR A 425 33.06 14.80 1.35
CA TYR A 425 33.40 16.05 2.02
C TYR A 425 33.75 15.81 3.50
N PRO A 426 34.75 16.52 4.07
CA PRO A 426 35.63 17.49 3.42
C PRO A 426 36.75 16.84 2.58
N ASP A 427 36.91 15.53 2.70
CA ASP A 427 37.91 14.72 2.03
C ASP A 427 37.24 13.51 1.35
N TYR A 428 37.95 12.93 0.37
CA TYR A 428 37.50 11.74 -0.34
C TYR A 428 37.95 10.48 0.40
N TYR A 429 37.00 9.69 0.88
CA TYR A 429 37.24 8.42 1.56
C TYR A 429 36.21 7.38 1.08
N PRO A 430 36.51 6.62 0.02
CA PRO A 430 35.61 5.60 -0.49
C PRO A 430 35.77 4.29 0.28
N ARG A 431 34.64 3.61 0.53
CA ARG A 431 34.63 2.28 1.14
C ARG A 431 34.65 1.19 0.06
N ILE A 432 34.97 -0.03 0.48
CA ILE A 432 34.71 -1.24 -0.32
C ILE A 432 33.21 -1.54 -0.36
N TRP A 433 32.79 -2.37 -1.29
CA TRP A 433 31.44 -2.93 -1.29
C TRP A 433 31.20 -3.77 -0.04
N ASP A 434 29.99 -3.68 0.51
CA ASP A 434 29.56 -4.34 1.74
C ASP A 434 28.06 -4.70 1.61
N PRO A 435 27.62 -5.91 2.01
CA PRO A 435 26.21 -6.28 1.96
C PRO A 435 25.31 -5.42 2.87
N CYS A 436 25.87 -4.75 3.88
CA CYS A 436 25.09 -3.92 4.80
C CYS A 436 24.71 -2.55 4.20
N SER A 437 23.41 -2.26 4.16
CA SER A 437 22.85 -0.94 3.82
C SER A 437 23.07 0.14 4.89
N THR A 438 23.63 -0.23 6.05
CA THR A 438 23.90 0.68 7.17
C THR A 438 25.39 0.97 7.30
N TYR A 439 25.73 2.23 7.57
CA TYR A 439 27.10 2.65 7.81
C TYR A 439 27.20 3.66 8.96
N THR A 440 28.19 3.47 9.84
CA THR A 440 28.59 4.47 10.83
C THR A 440 30.07 4.81 10.65
N ASP A 441 30.34 6.04 10.22
CA ASP A 441 31.69 6.60 10.12
C ASP A 441 32.13 7.11 11.50
N THR A 442 33.32 6.71 11.96
CA THR A 442 33.81 6.98 13.31
C THR A 442 35.22 7.56 13.28
N GLY A 443 35.64 8.20 14.38
CA GLY A 443 36.94 8.85 14.45
C GLY A 443 36.99 10.20 13.74
N LEU A 444 35.81 10.80 13.50
CA LEU A 444 35.65 12.10 12.88
C LEU A 444 35.98 13.22 13.86
N ALA A 445 36.45 14.35 13.34
CA ALA A 445 36.65 15.56 14.13
C ALA A 445 35.30 16.17 14.53
N THR A 446 35.14 16.48 15.83
CA THR A 446 33.93 17.07 16.42
C THR A 446 33.59 18.44 15.81
N GLY A 447 32.30 18.71 15.61
CA GLY A 447 31.79 19.96 15.05
C GLY A 447 32.12 20.18 13.56
N VAL A 448 32.53 19.14 12.83
CA VAL A 448 32.87 19.25 11.40
C VAL A 448 31.74 18.70 10.54
N LYS A 449 31.43 19.39 9.43
CA LYS A 449 30.50 18.94 8.38
C LYS A 449 31.16 17.86 7.53
N TYR A 450 30.46 16.76 7.31
CA TYR A 450 30.85 15.69 6.39
C TYR A 450 29.73 15.42 5.40
N GLY A 451 30.09 15.01 4.18
CA GLY A 451 29.16 14.68 3.11
C GLY A 451 29.37 13.25 2.62
N TYR A 452 28.29 12.51 2.42
CA TYR A 452 28.29 11.12 2.01
C TYR A 452 27.34 10.89 0.84
N LYS A 453 27.68 9.96 -0.04
CA LYS A 453 26.79 9.39 -1.07
C LYS A 453 26.86 7.87 -1.01
N VAL A 454 25.83 7.20 -1.49
CA VAL A 454 25.75 5.73 -1.57
C VAL A 454 25.33 5.30 -2.97
N LYS A 455 25.79 4.14 -3.41
CA LYS A 455 25.20 3.40 -4.54
C LYS A 455 25.13 1.91 -4.18
N ALA A 456 24.27 1.17 -4.87
CA ALA A 456 24.14 -0.27 -4.73
C ALA A 456 24.61 -0.96 -6.02
N ARG A 457 24.84 -2.28 -5.92
CA ARG A 457 25.02 -3.15 -7.07
C ARG A 457 24.49 -4.54 -6.76
N ASP A 458 24.10 -5.25 -7.80
CA ASP A 458 23.86 -6.68 -7.70
C ASP A 458 25.19 -7.46 -7.65
N THR A 459 25.11 -8.74 -7.31
CA THR A 459 26.27 -9.65 -7.28
C THR A 459 26.33 -10.58 -8.49
N SER A 460 25.56 -10.25 -9.54
CA SER A 460 25.58 -10.96 -10.82
C SER A 460 26.96 -10.90 -11.48
N VAL A 461 27.11 -11.63 -12.58
CA VAL A 461 28.34 -11.61 -13.39
C VAL A 461 28.66 -10.19 -13.89
N ASN A 462 27.64 -9.37 -14.16
CA ASN A 462 27.78 -8.02 -14.67
C ASN A 462 27.98 -6.98 -13.56
N GLN A 463 27.54 -7.29 -12.33
CA GLN A 463 27.61 -6.39 -11.17
C GLN A 463 26.95 -5.05 -11.51
N ASN A 464 25.69 -5.08 -11.97
CA ASN A 464 25.04 -3.87 -12.45
C ASN A 464 24.90 -2.89 -11.28
N GLU A 465 25.39 -1.68 -11.48
CA GLU A 465 25.50 -0.67 -10.43
C GLU A 465 24.42 0.39 -10.61
N THR A 466 23.80 0.79 -9.51
CA THR A 466 22.92 1.96 -9.52
C THR A 466 23.72 3.25 -9.76
N ASP A 467 23.02 4.29 -10.19
CA ASP A 467 23.49 5.66 -10.03
C ASP A 467 23.64 6.01 -8.54
N TRP A 468 24.53 6.98 -8.28
CA TRP A 468 24.78 7.48 -6.93
C TRP A 468 23.58 8.22 -6.36
N SER A 469 23.36 8.06 -5.06
CA SER A 469 22.47 8.91 -4.29
C SER A 469 22.91 10.37 -4.32
N PHE A 470 21.96 11.24 -4.00
CA PHE A 470 22.29 12.60 -3.59
C PHE A 470 23.24 12.58 -2.38
N ILE A 471 24.08 13.62 -2.29
CA ILE A 471 25.01 13.76 -1.17
C ILE A 471 24.21 14.22 0.05
N GLY A 472 24.19 13.39 1.10
CA GLY A 472 23.68 13.75 2.40
C GLY A 472 24.79 14.33 3.29
N TYR A 473 24.44 15.29 4.15
CA TYR A 473 25.41 15.98 5.00
C TYR A 473 25.03 15.94 6.49
N ALA A 474 26.03 15.80 7.36
CA ALA A 474 25.88 15.91 8.81
C ALA A 474 27.06 16.61 9.48
N ILE A 475 26.81 17.18 10.65
CA ILE A 475 27.83 17.77 11.52
C ILE A 475 27.96 16.93 12.78
N THR A 476 29.13 16.37 13.03
CA THR A 476 29.40 15.56 14.24
C THR A 476 29.15 16.36 15.52
N GLY A 477 28.43 15.78 16.48
CA GLY A 477 28.14 16.38 17.78
C GLY A 477 26.94 17.32 17.82
N GLU A 478 26.29 17.61 16.69
CA GLU A 478 25.00 18.30 16.67
C GLU A 478 23.87 17.27 16.55
N GLY A 479 23.15 17.05 17.64
CA GLY A 479 21.97 16.17 17.66
C GLY A 479 20.80 16.82 16.92
N GLY A 480 20.72 16.55 15.62
CA GLY A 480 19.66 17.01 14.74
C GLY A 480 19.82 16.41 13.36
N VAL A 481 18.70 16.17 12.69
CA VAL A 481 18.67 15.83 11.26
C VAL A 481 19.50 16.90 10.55
N GLY A 482 20.57 16.49 9.86
CA GLY A 482 21.44 17.42 9.15
C GLY A 482 20.65 18.24 8.14
N PRO A 483 21.17 19.40 7.69
CA PRO A 483 20.54 20.11 6.58
C PRO A 483 20.46 19.13 5.40
N GLY A 484 19.25 18.92 4.90
CA GLY A 484 18.95 18.07 3.73
C GLY A 484 19.80 18.45 2.51
N PRO A 485 19.67 17.70 1.41
CA PRO A 485 20.51 17.85 0.22
C PRO A 485 20.60 19.33 -0.22
N GLU A 486 21.80 19.78 -0.59
CA GLU A 486 22.01 21.15 -1.06
C GLU A 486 21.24 21.37 -2.37
N ASP A 487 20.03 21.88 -2.24
CA ASP A 487 19.18 22.27 -3.34
C ASP A 487 19.61 23.65 -3.86
N HIS A 488 20.08 23.66 -5.10
CA HIS A 488 20.45 24.87 -5.85
C HIS A 488 19.42 25.20 -6.94
N THR A 489 18.30 24.47 -6.97
CA THR A 489 17.26 24.64 -7.97
C THR A 489 16.06 25.35 -7.37
N PRO A 490 15.49 26.35 -8.07
CA PRO A 490 14.21 26.90 -7.66
C PRO A 490 13.12 25.82 -7.69
N PRO A 491 12.12 25.94 -6.81
CA PRO A 491 10.97 25.06 -6.82
C PRO A 491 10.33 24.95 -8.25
N THR A 492 9.99 23.74 -8.75
CA THR A 492 9.26 23.49 -10.02
C THR A 492 7.71 23.35 -9.93
N GLY A 493 6.95 23.94 -10.86
CA GLY A 493 5.50 23.66 -11.01
C GLY A 493 4.53 24.70 -10.40
N LEU A 494 5.00 25.93 -10.13
CA LEU A 494 4.16 26.99 -9.55
C LEU A 494 2.90 27.29 -10.38
N ARG A 495 1.73 27.10 -9.78
CA ARG A 495 0.40 27.45 -10.33
C ARG A 495 -0.57 27.91 -9.24
N TRP A 496 -1.64 28.59 -9.64
CA TRP A 496 -2.74 28.96 -8.75
C TRP A 496 -3.61 27.75 -8.41
N GLU A 497 -3.93 27.59 -7.13
CA GLU A 497 -4.75 26.49 -6.62
C GLU A 497 -5.35 26.83 -5.24
N PRO A 498 -6.54 27.46 -5.16
CA PRO A 498 -7.33 28.03 -6.26
C PRO A 498 -6.83 29.43 -6.70
N GLU A 499 -7.29 29.89 -7.88
CA GLU A 499 -7.16 31.29 -8.31
C GLU A 499 -7.84 32.26 -7.31
N PRO A 500 -7.44 33.55 -7.24
CA PRO A 500 -8.04 34.52 -6.34
C PRO A 500 -9.56 34.63 -6.50
N TYR A 501 -10.29 34.53 -5.38
CA TYR A 501 -11.74 34.66 -5.32
C TYR A 501 -12.18 35.53 -4.14
N ALA A 502 -13.19 36.37 -4.35
CA ALA A 502 -13.66 37.27 -3.30
C ALA A 502 -14.40 36.52 -2.18
N THR A 503 -14.02 36.76 -0.92
CA THR A 503 -14.67 36.17 0.27
C THR A 503 -15.59 37.15 0.97
N SER A 504 -15.37 38.46 0.79
CA SER A 504 -16.24 39.53 1.29
C SER A 504 -16.02 40.83 0.50
N PRO A 505 -16.84 41.89 0.69
CA PRO A 505 -16.55 43.22 0.15
C PRO A 505 -15.16 43.76 0.49
N ASN A 506 -14.49 43.21 1.51
CA ASN A 506 -13.18 43.67 1.98
C ASN A 506 -12.11 42.57 1.99
N SER A 507 -12.33 41.42 1.34
CA SER A 507 -11.34 40.34 1.32
C SER A 507 -11.43 39.47 0.06
N ILE A 508 -10.27 38.97 -0.36
CA ILE A 508 -10.09 38.01 -1.46
C ILE A 508 -9.19 36.90 -0.92
N ALA A 509 -9.52 35.63 -1.12
CA ALA A 509 -8.68 34.49 -0.77
C ALA A 509 -8.04 33.88 -2.02
N MET A 510 -6.86 33.29 -1.88
CA MET A 510 -6.13 32.65 -2.97
C MET A 510 -5.21 31.55 -2.45
N GLY A 511 -4.83 30.60 -3.32
CA GLY A 511 -3.88 29.54 -3.01
C GLY A 511 -2.89 29.27 -4.15
N ALA A 512 -1.75 28.66 -3.83
CA ALA A 512 -0.76 28.25 -4.82
C ALA A 512 -0.22 26.86 -4.48
N TYR A 513 0.11 26.09 -5.53
CA TYR A 513 0.68 24.76 -5.38
C TYR A 513 2.10 24.69 -5.93
N HIS A 514 2.92 23.85 -5.29
CA HIS A 514 4.32 23.66 -5.61
C HIS A 514 4.91 22.36 -4.98
N GLU A 515 5.92 21.73 -5.62
CA GLU A 515 6.73 20.62 -5.08
C GLU A 515 8.25 20.92 -5.06
N ASP A 516 8.88 20.79 -3.90
CA ASP A 516 10.34 20.95 -3.73
C ASP A 516 10.88 20.02 -2.63
N PRO A 517 11.99 19.28 -2.86
CA PRO A 517 12.57 18.36 -1.87
C PRO A 517 13.00 19.02 -0.56
N SER A 518 13.29 20.33 -0.59
CA SER A 518 13.70 21.09 0.60
C SER A 518 12.50 21.70 1.33
N GLY A 519 11.29 21.58 0.80
CA GLY A 519 10.09 22.26 1.25
C GLY A 519 9.99 23.70 0.73
N VAL A 520 8.77 24.26 0.71
CA VAL A 520 8.46 25.49 -0.03
C VAL A 520 7.94 26.62 0.90
N GLN A 521 8.25 27.87 0.55
CA GLN A 521 7.59 29.07 1.05
C GLN A 521 7.01 29.89 -0.10
N TYR A 522 5.91 30.60 0.18
CA TYR A 522 5.16 31.40 -0.78
C TYR A 522 5.21 32.87 -0.44
N TYR A 523 5.21 33.71 -1.49
CA TYR A 523 5.08 35.16 -1.39
C TYR A 523 4.02 35.63 -2.37
N PHE A 524 2.88 36.07 -1.83
CA PHE A 524 1.78 36.67 -2.58
C PHE A 524 1.89 38.18 -2.52
N GLU A 525 1.65 38.86 -3.64
CA GLU A 525 1.54 40.30 -3.68
C GLU A 525 0.50 40.80 -4.67
N GLU A 526 -0.04 41.97 -4.36
CA GLU A 526 -0.83 42.75 -5.29
C GLU A 526 0.11 43.48 -6.28
N TYR A 527 -0.17 43.34 -7.56
CA TYR A 527 0.71 43.69 -8.67
C TYR A 527 0.74 45.20 -9.00
N TYR A 528 -0.37 45.92 -8.81
CA TYR A 528 -0.53 47.32 -9.22
C TYR A 528 -0.50 48.33 -8.05
N PHE A 529 -0.67 47.86 -6.81
CA PHE A 529 -0.73 48.63 -5.57
C PHE A 529 0.44 48.22 -4.67
N SER A 530 1.49 49.05 -4.67
CA SER A 530 2.67 48.79 -3.83
C SER A 530 2.31 48.82 -2.34
N GLY A 531 2.40 47.67 -1.66
CA GLY A 531 2.32 47.58 -0.20
C GLY A 531 1.47 46.44 0.36
N LEU A 532 0.64 45.79 -0.46
CA LEU A 532 -0.18 44.65 -0.04
C LEU A 532 0.48 43.33 -0.44
N ASN A 533 1.06 42.62 0.54
CA ASN A 533 1.71 41.32 0.34
C ASN A 533 1.61 40.44 1.61
N SER A 534 1.81 39.14 1.45
CA SER A 534 1.79 38.17 2.54
C SER A 534 3.08 38.13 3.38
N GLY A 535 4.19 38.67 2.84
CA GLY A 535 5.52 38.23 3.26
C GLY A 535 5.80 36.78 2.81
N TRP A 536 6.97 36.25 3.16
CA TRP A 536 7.27 34.83 2.97
C TRP A 536 6.56 34.01 4.04
N GLN A 537 5.77 33.03 3.63
CA GLN A 537 5.00 32.17 4.52
C GLN A 537 5.04 30.71 4.09
N ASP A 538 4.87 29.80 5.04
CA ASP A 538 4.79 28.35 4.78
C ASP A 538 3.39 27.95 4.26
N SER A 539 2.37 28.75 4.55
CA SER A 539 1.01 28.50 4.09
C SER A 539 0.90 28.68 2.57
N PRO A 540 0.36 27.70 1.83
CA PRO A 540 0.09 27.84 0.40
C PRO A 540 -1.11 28.75 0.12
N THR A 541 -1.81 29.24 1.14
CA THR A 541 -2.98 30.13 1.00
C THR A 541 -2.78 31.48 1.67
N TRP A 542 -3.38 32.52 1.09
CA TRP A 542 -3.37 33.88 1.63
C TRP A 542 -4.70 34.59 1.42
N GLU A 543 -5.13 35.35 2.44
CA GLU A 543 -6.37 36.15 2.41
C GLU A 543 -6.08 37.59 2.87
N PRO A 544 -5.79 38.52 1.95
CA PRO A 544 -5.75 39.94 2.26
C PRO A 544 -7.14 40.42 2.70
N ILE A 545 -7.18 40.95 3.92
CA ILE A 545 -8.33 41.63 4.51
C ILE A 545 -8.15 43.16 4.41
N TRP A 546 -9.24 43.91 4.59
CA TRP A 546 -9.30 45.39 4.47
C TRP A 546 -9.15 45.93 3.04
N LEU A 547 -9.53 45.13 2.05
CA LEU A 547 -9.65 45.59 0.67
C LEU A 547 -10.78 46.61 0.52
N THR A 548 -10.66 47.48 -0.49
CA THR A 548 -11.71 48.46 -0.82
C THR A 548 -12.82 47.72 -1.56
N PRO A 549 -14.10 47.88 -1.17
CA PRO A 549 -15.24 47.30 -1.89
C PRO A 549 -15.36 47.80 -3.33
N ASN A 550 -15.93 46.97 -4.21
CA ASN A 550 -16.12 47.25 -5.64
C ASN A 550 -14.83 47.66 -6.37
N MET A 551 -13.72 47.01 -6.03
CA MET A 551 -12.39 47.32 -6.57
C MET A 551 -11.73 46.06 -7.11
N MET A 552 -11.16 46.16 -8.30
CA MET A 552 -10.39 45.08 -8.91
C MET A 552 -8.96 45.08 -8.36
N TYR A 553 -8.53 43.91 -7.87
CA TYR A 553 -7.19 43.61 -7.43
C TYR A 553 -6.57 42.58 -8.37
N THR A 554 -5.26 42.70 -8.60
CA THR A 554 -4.49 41.75 -9.42
C THR A 554 -3.34 41.21 -8.60
N PHE A 555 -3.28 39.89 -8.42
CA PHE A 555 -2.28 39.22 -7.61
C PHE A 555 -1.27 38.46 -8.47
N ARG A 556 -0.06 38.31 -7.94
CA ARG A 556 0.94 37.35 -8.41
C ARG A 556 1.57 36.65 -7.21
N VAL A 557 2.01 35.41 -7.43
CA VAL A 557 2.71 34.61 -6.42
C VAL A 557 4.08 34.19 -6.94
N LYS A 558 5.06 34.07 -6.06
CA LYS A 558 6.31 33.36 -6.32
C LYS A 558 6.61 32.43 -5.14
N ALA A 559 7.32 31.35 -5.40
CA ALA A 559 7.76 30.40 -4.39
C ALA A 559 9.27 30.48 -4.20
N ARG A 560 9.76 29.98 -3.06
CA ARG A 560 11.16 29.70 -2.82
C ARG A 560 11.31 28.40 -2.04
N ASP A 561 12.43 27.72 -2.22
CA ASP A 561 12.76 26.58 -1.38
C ASP A 561 13.12 27.03 0.06
N LYS A 562 13.08 26.08 1.00
CA LYS A 562 13.60 26.27 2.37
C LYS A 562 15.08 25.87 2.48
N SER A 563 15.79 25.75 1.36
CA SER A 563 17.25 25.55 1.37
C SER A 563 17.97 26.78 1.94
N LEU A 564 19.27 26.65 2.21
CA LEU A 564 20.12 27.77 2.64
C LEU A 564 20.19 28.91 1.60
N TRP A 565 19.88 28.64 0.34
CA TRP A 565 20.00 29.59 -0.77
C TRP A 565 18.69 30.28 -1.12
N HIS A 566 17.56 29.73 -0.65
CA HIS A 566 16.23 30.29 -0.91
C HIS A 566 16.02 30.53 -2.40
N ASN A 567 16.25 29.52 -3.25
CA ASN A 567 16.17 29.71 -4.68
C ASN A 567 14.71 30.04 -5.04
N GLU A 568 14.51 31.22 -5.62
CA GLU A 568 13.16 31.73 -5.89
C GLU A 568 12.72 31.37 -7.32
N THR A 569 11.45 31.03 -7.47
CA THR A 569 10.83 30.89 -8.79
C THR A 569 10.69 32.26 -9.47
N ALA A 570 10.46 32.24 -10.79
CA ALA A 570 9.84 33.40 -11.43
C ALA A 570 8.44 33.63 -10.84
N TRP A 571 7.92 34.85 -11.01
CA TRP A 571 6.53 35.16 -10.67
C TRP A 571 5.56 34.34 -11.53
N SER A 572 4.45 33.92 -10.93
CA SER A 572 3.30 33.35 -11.63
C SER A 572 2.74 34.32 -12.67
N ILE A 573 1.91 33.81 -13.57
CA ILE A 573 0.96 34.67 -14.28
C ILE A 573 0.07 35.39 -13.27
N THR A 574 -0.29 36.64 -13.57
CA THR A 574 -1.18 37.42 -12.72
C THR A 574 -2.61 36.92 -12.81
N ALA A 575 -3.32 36.87 -11.68
CA ALA A 575 -4.75 36.59 -11.64
C ALA A 575 -5.48 37.75 -10.94
N SER A 576 -6.68 38.09 -11.40
CA SER A 576 -7.41 39.29 -10.94
C SER A 576 -8.78 38.92 -10.41
N GLU A 577 -9.23 39.64 -9.39
CA GLU A 577 -10.56 39.49 -8.81
C GLU A 577 -11.09 40.85 -8.31
N THR A 578 -12.41 41.05 -8.37
CA THR A 578 -13.08 42.28 -7.93
C THR A 578 -13.83 42.04 -6.63
N THR A 579 -13.52 42.83 -5.60
CA THR A 579 -14.28 42.78 -4.35
C THR A 579 -15.74 43.22 -4.58
N PRO A 580 -16.72 42.56 -3.95
CA PRO A 580 -18.13 42.97 -3.99
C PRO A 580 -18.36 44.40 -3.45
N GLU A 581 -19.51 44.99 -3.75
CA GLU A 581 -19.93 46.32 -3.24
C GLU A 581 -20.31 46.25 -1.74
N GLU A 582 -19.97 47.29 -0.97
CA GLU A 582 -20.30 47.38 0.46
C GLU A 582 -21.79 47.72 0.64
N GLY A 583 -22.54 46.87 1.34
CA GLY A 583 -23.95 47.14 1.68
C GLY A 583 -24.99 46.22 1.07
N VAL A 584 -24.60 45.08 0.50
CA VAL A 584 -25.54 43.96 0.33
C VAL A 584 -25.65 43.27 1.69
N VAL A 585 -26.80 43.43 2.33
CA VAL A 585 -27.20 42.69 3.53
C VAL A 585 -27.05 41.21 3.23
N GLU A 586 -26.35 40.45 4.07
CA GLU A 586 -26.27 38.99 3.93
C GLU A 586 -27.68 38.42 3.77
N ASP A 587 -27.91 37.78 2.63
CA ASP A 587 -29.05 36.89 2.48
C ASP A 587 -28.82 35.70 3.39
N THR A 588 -29.63 35.59 4.43
CA THR A 588 -29.58 34.47 5.38
C THR A 588 -30.60 33.40 5.01
N GLU A 589 -31.35 33.58 3.92
CA GLU A 589 -32.23 32.55 3.37
C GLU A 589 -31.45 31.63 2.42
N ALA A 590 -31.62 30.33 2.61
CA ALA A 590 -31.06 29.35 1.69
C ALA A 590 -31.81 29.38 0.35
N PRO A 591 -31.15 29.05 -0.79
CA PRO A 591 -31.79 28.98 -2.10
C PRO A 591 -32.99 28.04 -2.09
N VAL A 592 -34.12 28.47 -2.64
CA VAL A 592 -35.34 27.65 -2.67
C VAL A 592 -35.21 26.60 -3.79
N THR A 593 -35.28 25.31 -3.42
CA THR A 593 -35.34 24.20 -4.39
C THR A 593 -36.77 24.00 -4.90
N PRO A 594 -37.00 23.80 -6.22
CA PRO A 594 -38.32 23.43 -6.71
C PRO A 594 -38.67 22.02 -6.23
N ILE A 595 -39.88 21.83 -5.70
CA ILE A 595 -40.43 20.50 -5.40
C ILE A 595 -40.59 19.76 -6.74
N GLY A 596 -39.83 18.67 -6.93
CA GLY A 596 -39.99 17.79 -8.09
C GLY A 596 -41.39 17.16 -8.18
N PRO A 597 -41.80 16.64 -9.35
CA PRO A 597 -43.13 16.06 -9.51
C PRO A 597 -43.34 14.90 -8.52
N TYR A 598 -44.41 15.03 -7.74
CA TYR A 598 -44.89 14.09 -6.74
C TYR A 598 -45.03 12.67 -7.32
N HIS A 599 -44.34 11.68 -6.72
CA HIS A 599 -44.61 10.26 -6.98
C HIS A 599 -45.69 9.78 -6.00
N PRO A 600 -46.90 9.39 -6.43
CA PRO A 600 -47.92 8.90 -5.52
C PRO A 600 -47.63 7.44 -5.16
N TYR A 601 -46.81 7.20 -4.13
CA TYR A 601 -46.87 5.94 -3.38
C TYR A 601 -47.93 6.09 -2.29
N THR A 602 -49.01 5.34 -2.43
CA THR A 602 -50.11 5.29 -1.46
C THR A 602 -49.77 4.27 -0.38
N GLY A 603 -49.72 4.72 0.88
CA GLY A 603 -49.92 3.84 2.04
C GLY A 603 -48.82 3.81 3.11
N ALA A 604 -48.68 4.89 3.90
CA ALA A 604 -48.26 4.83 5.32
C ALA A 604 -48.59 6.17 6.01
N PRO A 605 -48.87 6.19 7.34
CA PRO A 605 -49.47 7.34 8.02
C PRO A 605 -48.47 8.45 8.37
N ASP A 606 -48.98 9.68 8.36
CA ASP A 606 -48.30 10.96 8.57
C ASP A 606 -47.40 11.03 9.82
N TYR A 607 -46.10 11.21 9.59
CA TYR A 607 -45.21 11.95 10.48
C TYR A 607 -44.59 13.10 9.67
N PRO A 608 -44.54 14.34 10.19
CA PRO A 608 -43.91 15.45 9.50
C PRO A 608 -42.39 15.27 9.59
N VAL A 609 -41.80 14.59 8.60
CA VAL A 609 -40.36 14.61 8.39
C VAL A 609 -40.03 15.98 7.81
N TYR A 610 -39.36 16.80 8.61
CA TYR A 610 -38.73 18.03 8.16
C TYR A 610 -37.58 17.62 7.25
N TYR A 611 -37.76 17.72 5.92
CA TYR A 611 -36.67 17.51 4.98
C TYR A 611 -35.79 18.75 5.00
N PRO A 612 -34.51 18.68 5.41
CA PRO A 612 -33.55 19.70 5.01
C PRO A 612 -33.37 19.56 3.49
N TYR A 613 -33.58 20.68 2.81
CA TYR A 613 -33.57 20.88 1.36
C TYR A 613 -32.42 20.14 0.66
N LYS A 614 -32.74 19.11 -0.13
CA LYS A 614 -31.79 18.48 -1.09
C LYS A 614 -32.03 19.04 -2.49
N SER A 615 -30.95 19.33 -3.22
CA SER A 615 -30.97 19.69 -4.64
C SER A 615 -31.44 18.51 -5.50
N ALA A 616 -32.25 18.77 -6.53
CA ALA A 616 -32.79 17.75 -7.43
C ALA A 616 -32.24 17.93 -8.85
N PHE A 617 -32.14 16.86 -9.66
CA PHE A 617 -31.85 16.97 -11.08
C PHE A 617 -33.11 17.37 -11.87
N ALA A 618 -32.99 18.32 -12.81
CA ALA A 618 -34.11 18.75 -13.67
C ALA A 618 -34.45 17.71 -14.75
N VAL A 619 -33.47 16.91 -15.17
CA VAL A 619 -33.63 15.83 -16.14
C VAL A 619 -32.83 14.62 -15.65
N LEU A 620 -33.37 13.42 -15.85
CA LEU A 620 -32.63 12.18 -15.61
C LEU A 620 -31.34 12.17 -16.45
N PRO A 621 -30.20 11.67 -15.92
CA PRO A 621 -28.96 11.59 -16.68
C PRO A 621 -29.16 10.91 -18.03
N GLN A 622 -28.71 11.53 -19.11
CA GLN A 622 -28.76 10.95 -20.45
C GLN A 622 -27.35 10.84 -21.03
N GLN A 623 -27.06 9.66 -21.59
CA GLN A 623 -25.80 9.39 -22.28
C GLN A 623 -25.82 10.01 -23.68
N GLN A 624 -24.80 10.80 -24.01
CA GLN A 624 -24.64 11.44 -25.31
C GLN A 624 -23.25 11.13 -25.87
N LEU A 625 -23.19 10.68 -27.13
CA LEU A 625 -21.93 10.46 -27.83
C LEU A 625 -21.45 11.77 -28.46
N LEU A 626 -20.27 12.24 -28.05
CA LEU A 626 -19.54 13.37 -28.65
C LEU A 626 -18.27 12.85 -29.36
N SER A 627 -17.55 13.74 -30.06
CA SER A 627 -16.41 13.38 -30.91
C SER A 627 -15.21 12.77 -30.17
N ASP A 628 -15.18 12.90 -28.86
CA ASP A 628 -14.15 12.45 -27.92
C ASP A 628 -14.63 11.32 -26.99
N GLY A 629 -15.89 10.87 -27.09
CA GLY A 629 -16.38 9.72 -26.33
C GLY A 629 -17.85 9.81 -25.89
N TYR A 630 -18.27 8.89 -25.03
CA TYR A 630 -19.58 8.93 -24.40
C TYR A 630 -19.52 9.82 -23.16
N HIS A 631 -20.37 10.84 -23.14
CA HIS A 631 -20.53 11.76 -22.01
C HIS A 631 -21.89 11.56 -21.37
N HIS A 632 -21.96 11.61 -20.04
CA HIS A 632 -23.23 11.74 -19.34
C HIS A 632 -23.52 13.22 -19.17
N VAL A 633 -24.63 13.69 -19.75
CA VAL A 633 -25.09 15.07 -19.58
C VAL A 633 -26.19 15.07 -18.52
N MET A 634 -25.98 15.83 -17.45
CA MET A 634 -26.96 16.05 -16.39
C MET A 634 -27.24 17.54 -16.26
N THR A 635 -28.50 17.89 -16.02
CA THR A 635 -28.91 19.27 -15.79
C THR A 635 -29.50 19.36 -14.39
N ALA A 636 -28.86 20.11 -13.49
CA ALA A 636 -29.42 20.39 -12.17
C ALA A 636 -30.74 21.18 -12.30
N ALA A 637 -31.70 20.95 -11.39
CA ALA A 637 -32.89 21.79 -11.32
C ALA A 637 -32.48 23.20 -10.91
N THR A 638 -32.97 24.20 -11.65
CA THR A 638 -32.61 25.60 -11.41
C THR A 638 -33.12 26.02 -10.03
N ALA A 639 -32.19 26.23 -9.10
CA ALA A 639 -32.45 26.91 -7.85
C ALA A 639 -32.48 28.43 -8.13
N THR A 640 -33.37 29.13 -7.42
CA THR A 640 -33.49 30.58 -7.52
C THR A 640 -33.23 31.22 -6.17
N ASP A 641 -32.44 32.27 -6.19
CA ASP A 641 -32.13 33.13 -5.06
C ASP A 641 -32.44 34.58 -5.47
N ALA A 642 -32.93 35.38 -4.51
CA ALA A 642 -33.24 36.77 -4.73
C ALA A 642 -31.98 37.63 -4.91
N THR A 643 -30.80 37.17 -4.46
CA THR A 643 -29.55 37.91 -4.59
C THR A 643 -28.40 37.04 -5.12
N GLY A 644 -27.73 37.51 -6.19
CA GLY A 644 -26.50 36.91 -6.71
C GLY A 644 -26.66 35.55 -7.44
N PRO A 645 -25.60 35.07 -8.12
CA PRO A 645 -25.66 33.81 -8.85
C PRO A 645 -25.67 32.63 -7.89
N VAL A 646 -26.64 31.72 -8.06
CA VAL A 646 -26.69 30.46 -7.31
C VAL A 646 -25.55 29.55 -7.76
N LEU A 647 -24.66 29.21 -6.83
CA LEU A 647 -23.56 28.27 -7.06
C LEU A 647 -24.03 26.83 -6.79
N TYR A 648 -23.71 25.92 -7.71
CA TYR A 648 -24.03 24.50 -7.62
C TYR A 648 -22.75 23.74 -7.27
N LYS A 649 -22.81 22.85 -6.27
CA LYS A 649 -21.71 21.95 -5.91
C LYS A 649 -21.95 20.56 -6.50
#